data_AF-A0A975XX55-F1
#
_entry.id   AF-A0A975XX55-F1
#
_cell.length_a   1.000
_cell.length_b   1.000
_cell.length_c   1.000
_cell.angle_alpha   90.00
_cell.angle_beta   90.00
_cell.angle_gamma   90.00
#
_symmetry.space_group_name_H-M   'P 1'
#
loop_
_entity.id
_entity.type
_entity.pdbx_description
1 polymer ?
#
loop_
_entity_poly.entity_id
_entity_poly.type
_entity_poly.pdbx_seq_one_letter_code
_entity_poly.pdbx_strand_id
1 'polypeptide(L)'
;MTTADVRFDFLAASDLAAKCRAARSRVDELHGARVGWVFEASQDFSGYFSRLFADNSASEGVDATNLCACLEDVAAKVDRLVELARAENAARQRAREWQARRDQMWEIQRGWNDFWDIDQRPVGTNGQAPSLEVSAPAMLARQTPSSGTNSESGTSSARPENLRRLATNYGGADDELGSVIAGLRAAEAAFVAGCEWGSLSAGSVWTGFDSYIAANRADAQWANVIASAFEAAGGSGVVSTLSDATLMAALAAAGVSLSRLGVNMVPAQMQGVAPSSGFVDDPVNAATGNFIEPETDLELQGGGVGLAWRRMYNSMSTAIGAFGPGWCSVVDSRIEIEQAGETDAGGEVGEARWWMPDGRLVRFPREGQGWGRSLGDSFWISRTSPNAGDFVVCDAEGGRWTYDDSGRLRSLSRGPGTTVFCEWDGDVASSLVHERGRHLDITWDDEASRIVEVSGCGRRVVYSYDEGGRLVEVRGGDGGARRYDWDDAGSVIWRIVDADGVVEVENTYDEAGRVCTQRSPAGRLSRYTYIPGGVTEVSDSDGSRANTWINDDFGRLIGVVDADGGSQRLAYDRWGRRVMSQDRSGSVTVSEYDSRGRMVASLDPAGVRTTMSWDELDRLTEVVVSYPAPAGHEGVPAARPTSTARTRFSYEGECRDPSLIIDPVGGRTTMVWENGLLRSVTDPVGVSLTYEYNRFGDLIGIVNAQGGRASFDYDQAGRPVTFTTPGGSLTRYVYDEAGRVVSRVDPDGAVWAWEFSPAGRLTATIDPYGARSSVEYGPSGLEASSTDPLGRVISSTWDDLGNLAQVRLPDGRT
;
A
#
# COMPACT_ATOMS: atom_id res chain seq x y z
N MET A 1 -5.26 43.21 -19.10
CA MET A 1 -6.62 42.85 -18.64
C MET A 1 -7.52 42.74 -19.85
N THR A 2 -7.99 41.54 -20.15
CA THR A 2 -8.84 41.25 -21.31
C THR A 2 -10.22 41.88 -21.13
N THR A 3 -10.67 42.65 -22.12
CA THR A 3 -12.01 43.29 -22.15
C THR A 3 -13.09 42.42 -22.79
N ALA A 4 -12.71 41.25 -23.33
CA ALA A 4 -13.63 40.27 -23.90
C ALA A 4 -14.44 39.56 -22.81
N ASP A 5 -15.68 39.20 -23.13
CA ASP A 5 -16.51 38.36 -22.27
C ASP A 5 -15.82 37.01 -22.00
N VAL A 6 -16.16 36.38 -20.88
CA VAL A 6 -15.63 35.08 -20.51
C VAL A 6 -16.10 34.02 -21.51
N ARG A 7 -15.23 33.06 -21.84
CA ARG A 7 -15.58 31.90 -22.65
C ARG A 7 -16.37 30.92 -21.78
N PHE A 8 -17.69 31.03 -21.84
CA PHE A 8 -18.62 30.21 -21.05
C PHE A 8 -19.91 29.95 -21.84
N ASP A 9 -20.18 28.69 -22.19
CA ASP A 9 -21.40 28.25 -22.86
C ASP A 9 -22.54 28.05 -21.85
N PHE A 10 -23.39 29.06 -21.75
CA PHE A 10 -24.56 29.06 -20.86
C PHE A 10 -25.60 28.00 -21.22
N LEU A 11 -25.67 27.55 -22.48
CA LEU A 11 -26.62 26.51 -22.90
C LEU A 11 -26.12 25.15 -22.45
N ALA A 12 -24.84 24.85 -22.66
CA ALA A 12 -24.23 23.60 -22.19
C ALA A 12 -24.29 23.47 -20.66
N ALA A 13 -24.01 24.56 -19.93
CA ALA A 13 -24.15 24.59 -18.47
C ALA A 13 -25.59 24.36 -18.01
N SER A 14 -26.55 25.01 -18.65
CA SER A 14 -27.97 24.84 -18.33
C SER A 14 -28.46 23.41 -18.63
N ASP A 15 -27.99 22.79 -19.73
CA ASP A 15 -28.32 21.40 -20.09
C ASP A 15 -27.77 20.40 -19.06
N LEU A 16 -26.51 20.55 -18.64
CA LEU A 16 -25.91 19.69 -17.61
C LEU A 16 -26.67 19.78 -16.28
N ALA A 17 -26.94 20.99 -15.80
CA ALA A 17 -27.70 21.19 -14.56
C ALA A 17 -29.13 20.64 -14.67
N ALA A 18 -29.80 20.82 -15.81
CA ALA A 18 -31.13 20.29 -16.04
C ALA A 18 -31.14 18.75 -16.03
N LYS A 19 -30.17 18.11 -16.68
CA LYS A 19 -30.04 16.65 -16.69
C LYS A 19 -29.68 16.08 -15.33
N CYS A 20 -28.84 16.75 -14.53
CA CYS A 20 -28.55 16.32 -13.15
C CYS A 20 -29.82 16.30 -12.29
N ARG A 21 -30.66 17.34 -12.37
CA ARG A 21 -31.95 17.38 -11.65
C ARG A 21 -32.95 16.34 -12.17
N ALA A 22 -32.98 16.11 -13.48
CA ALA A 22 -33.81 15.07 -14.08
C ALA A 22 -33.36 13.66 -13.62
N ALA A 23 -32.05 13.41 -13.59
CA ALA A 23 -31.48 12.16 -13.10
C ALA A 23 -31.76 11.95 -11.61
N ARG A 24 -31.62 12.98 -10.77
CA ARG A 24 -32.01 12.94 -9.35
C ARG A 24 -33.47 12.52 -9.19
N SER A 25 -34.39 13.21 -9.87
CA SER A 25 -35.82 12.87 -9.82
C SER A 25 -36.07 11.43 -10.29
N ARG A 26 -35.34 10.97 -11.31
CA ARG A 26 -35.54 9.61 -11.82
C ARG A 26 -35.02 8.53 -10.87
N VAL A 27 -33.87 8.75 -10.23
CA VAL A 27 -33.34 7.86 -9.19
C VAL A 27 -34.32 7.77 -8.02
N ASP A 28 -34.86 8.91 -7.58
CA ASP A 28 -35.85 9.02 -6.49
C ASP A 28 -37.17 8.28 -6.82
N GLU A 29 -37.71 8.46 -8.03
CA GLU A 29 -38.90 7.75 -8.51
C GLU A 29 -38.70 6.23 -8.58
N LEU A 30 -37.56 5.79 -9.13
CA LEU A 30 -37.24 4.37 -9.27
C LEU A 30 -36.97 3.72 -7.93
N HIS A 31 -36.33 4.42 -6.99
CA HIS A 31 -36.22 3.97 -5.61
C HIS A 31 -37.61 3.78 -4.97
N GLY A 32 -38.51 4.75 -5.11
CA GLY A 32 -39.90 4.62 -4.64
C GLY A 32 -40.64 3.40 -5.24
N ALA A 33 -40.42 3.12 -6.53
CA ALA A 33 -40.97 1.93 -7.18
C ALA A 33 -40.35 0.62 -6.62
N ARG A 34 -39.03 0.61 -6.38
CA ARG A 34 -38.30 -0.54 -5.79
C ARG A 34 -38.81 -0.91 -4.41
N VAL A 35 -39.10 0.07 -3.56
CA VAL A 35 -39.74 -0.17 -2.25
C VAL A 35 -41.06 -0.94 -2.40
N GLY A 36 -41.88 -0.58 -3.39
CA GLY A 36 -43.12 -1.30 -3.71
C GLY A 36 -42.87 -2.74 -4.17
N TRP A 37 -41.89 -2.96 -5.05
CA TRP A 37 -41.55 -4.30 -5.53
C TRP A 37 -40.98 -5.20 -4.44
N VAL A 38 -40.17 -4.65 -3.52
CA VAL A 38 -39.64 -5.36 -2.36
C VAL A 38 -40.77 -5.75 -1.41
N PHE A 39 -41.74 -4.86 -1.19
CA PHE A 39 -42.92 -5.17 -0.40
C PHE A 39 -43.72 -6.33 -1.01
N GLU A 40 -43.98 -6.34 -2.32
CA GLU A 40 -44.64 -7.45 -3.01
C GLU A 40 -43.84 -8.76 -2.89
N ALA A 41 -42.52 -8.71 -3.08
CA ALA A 41 -41.63 -9.86 -2.93
C ALA A 41 -41.65 -10.45 -1.52
N SER A 42 -41.86 -9.61 -0.50
CA SER A 42 -41.81 -10.00 0.91
C SER A 42 -43.10 -10.64 1.44
N GLN A 43 -44.26 -10.49 0.77
CA GLN A 43 -45.56 -10.95 1.29
C GLN A 43 -45.64 -12.47 1.57
N ASP A 44 -44.82 -13.27 0.87
CA ASP A 44 -44.75 -14.72 1.01
C ASP A 44 -43.31 -15.20 1.29
N PHE A 45 -42.40 -14.29 1.69
CA PHE A 45 -41.00 -14.60 1.95
C PHE A 45 -40.69 -14.52 3.46
N SER A 46 -40.32 -15.64 4.06
CA SER A 46 -40.05 -15.77 5.50
C SER A 46 -38.74 -16.52 5.75
N GLY A 47 -38.13 -16.30 6.93
CA GLY A 47 -36.89 -16.96 7.34
C GLY A 47 -35.68 -16.04 7.36
N TYR A 48 -34.49 -16.62 7.40
CA TYR A 48 -33.23 -15.89 7.47
C TYR A 48 -32.98 -15.06 6.19
N PHE A 49 -33.18 -15.65 5.01
CA PHE A 49 -32.96 -14.98 3.73
C PHE A 49 -33.95 -13.83 3.45
N SER A 50 -35.15 -13.87 4.07
CA SER A 50 -36.13 -12.78 3.99
C SER A 50 -35.66 -11.54 4.78
N ARG A 51 -35.06 -11.73 5.95
CA ARG A 51 -34.46 -10.63 6.74
C ARG A 51 -33.28 -10.01 6.01
N LEU A 52 -32.36 -10.85 5.52
CA LEU A 52 -31.22 -10.40 4.70
C LEU A 52 -31.70 -9.59 3.49
N PHE A 53 -32.74 -10.05 2.80
CA PHE A 53 -33.34 -9.34 1.68
C PHE A 53 -33.90 -7.96 2.07
N ALA A 54 -34.58 -7.86 3.21
CA ALA A 54 -35.10 -6.59 3.72
C ALA A 54 -33.99 -5.59 4.11
N ASP A 55 -32.93 -6.07 4.77
CA ASP A 55 -31.79 -5.24 5.19
C ASP A 55 -31.01 -4.70 3.97
N ASN A 56 -30.91 -5.49 2.91
CA ASN A 56 -30.26 -5.09 1.65
C ASN A 56 -31.08 -4.03 0.91
N SER A 57 -32.41 -4.18 0.89
CA SER A 57 -33.29 -3.16 0.33
C SER A 57 -33.24 -1.85 1.11
N ALA A 58 -33.08 -1.89 2.44
CA ALA A 58 -32.93 -0.67 3.23
C ALA A 58 -31.61 0.07 2.90
N SER A 59 -30.55 -0.69 2.61
CA SER A 59 -29.24 -0.14 2.23
C SER A 59 -29.30 0.55 0.86
N GLU A 60 -30.03 -0.03 -0.11
CA GLU A 60 -30.28 0.59 -1.42
C GLU A 60 -30.94 1.98 -1.30
N GLY A 61 -31.89 2.16 -0.37
CA GLY A 61 -32.54 3.45 -0.17
C GLY A 61 -31.61 4.54 0.36
N VAL A 62 -30.64 4.18 1.20
CA VAL A 62 -29.61 5.12 1.64
C VAL A 62 -28.69 5.50 0.47
N ASP A 63 -28.31 4.53 -0.36
CA ASP A 63 -27.48 4.77 -1.54
C ASP A 63 -28.17 5.67 -2.56
N ALA A 64 -29.45 5.44 -2.83
CA ALA A 64 -30.28 6.28 -3.69
C ALA A 64 -30.35 7.72 -3.15
N THR A 65 -30.56 7.88 -1.84
CA THR A 65 -30.59 9.19 -1.17
C THR A 65 -29.25 9.93 -1.32
N ASN A 66 -28.13 9.24 -1.09
CA ASN A 66 -26.80 9.82 -1.20
C ASN A 66 -26.46 10.21 -2.64
N LEU A 67 -26.81 9.37 -3.61
CA LEU A 67 -26.64 9.67 -5.03
C LEU A 67 -27.47 10.89 -5.46
N CYS A 68 -28.74 10.96 -5.03
CA CYS A 68 -29.60 12.12 -5.26
C CYS A 68 -29.01 13.42 -4.69
N ALA A 69 -28.46 13.37 -3.48
CA ALA A 69 -27.81 14.54 -2.87
C ALA A 69 -26.60 15.03 -3.69
N CYS A 70 -25.75 14.10 -4.16
CA CYS A 70 -24.61 14.44 -5.02
C CYS A 70 -25.05 15.02 -6.37
N LEU A 71 -26.07 14.45 -7.02
CA LEU A 71 -26.61 14.95 -8.29
C LEU A 71 -27.17 16.39 -8.16
N GLU A 72 -27.84 16.68 -7.05
CA GLU A 72 -28.33 18.03 -6.76
C GLU A 72 -27.17 19.01 -6.50
N ASP A 73 -26.11 18.58 -5.81
CA ASP A 73 -24.91 19.39 -5.56
C ASP A 73 -24.15 19.70 -6.87
N VAL A 74 -24.04 18.74 -7.79
CA VAL A 74 -23.52 18.99 -9.16
C VAL A 74 -24.34 20.09 -9.83
N ALA A 75 -25.68 19.98 -9.84
CA ALA A 75 -26.55 20.97 -10.47
C ALA A 75 -26.40 22.37 -9.84
N ALA A 76 -26.37 22.45 -8.50
CA ALA A 76 -26.22 23.71 -7.77
C ALA A 76 -24.86 24.38 -8.04
N LYS A 77 -23.78 23.60 -8.15
CA LYS A 77 -22.45 24.14 -8.49
C LYS A 77 -22.37 24.60 -9.94
N VAL A 78 -23.02 23.92 -10.87
CA VAL A 78 -23.15 24.40 -12.25
C VAL A 78 -23.92 25.72 -12.31
N ASP A 79 -25.05 25.84 -11.60
CA ASP A 79 -25.80 27.11 -11.52
C ASP A 79 -24.91 28.22 -10.92
N ARG A 80 -24.11 27.90 -9.91
CA ARG A 80 -23.20 28.86 -9.30
C ARG A 80 -22.14 29.35 -10.29
N LEU A 81 -21.60 28.48 -11.14
CA LEU A 81 -20.69 28.87 -12.22
C LEU A 81 -21.40 29.79 -13.23
N VAL A 82 -22.64 29.48 -13.61
CA VAL A 82 -23.46 30.35 -14.49
C VAL A 82 -23.65 31.74 -13.89
N GLU A 83 -24.00 31.84 -12.60
CA GLU A 83 -24.15 33.11 -11.89
C GLU A 83 -22.85 33.93 -11.89
N LEU A 84 -21.75 33.28 -11.53
CA LEU A 84 -20.43 33.91 -11.47
C LEU A 84 -20.01 34.40 -12.86
N ALA A 85 -20.27 33.63 -13.91
CA ALA A 85 -19.92 33.98 -15.29
C ALA A 85 -20.70 35.19 -15.79
N ARG A 86 -22.00 35.26 -15.45
CA ARG A 86 -22.83 36.43 -15.75
C ARG A 86 -22.38 37.66 -14.98
N ALA A 87 -22.05 37.52 -13.70
CA ALA A 87 -21.58 38.62 -12.87
C ALA A 87 -20.24 39.19 -13.38
N GLU A 88 -19.32 38.31 -13.80
CA GLU A 88 -18.04 38.68 -14.41
C GLU A 88 -18.25 39.38 -15.76
N ASN A 89 -19.09 38.85 -16.66
CA ASN A 89 -19.40 39.51 -17.93
C ASN A 89 -20.03 40.90 -17.72
N ALA A 90 -20.93 41.05 -16.75
CA ALA A 90 -21.52 42.35 -16.39
C ALA A 90 -20.47 43.32 -15.82
N ALA A 91 -19.48 42.83 -15.07
CA ALA A 91 -18.36 43.64 -14.60
C ALA A 91 -17.44 44.09 -15.76
N ARG A 92 -17.12 43.18 -16.69
CA ARG A 92 -16.32 43.46 -17.89
C ARG A 92 -17.03 44.44 -18.83
N GLN A 93 -18.35 44.33 -18.99
CA GLN A 93 -19.14 45.29 -19.75
C GLN A 93 -19.08 46.69 -19.14
N ARG A 94 -19.29 46.84 -17.82
CA ARG A 94 -19.16 48.13 -17.12
C ARG A 94 -17.75 48.73 -17.28
N ALA A 95 -16.72 47.90 -17.29
CA ALA A 95 -15.34 48.33 -17.55
C ALA A 95 -15.13 48.84 -18.98
N ARG A 96 -15.71 48.17 -20.00
CA ARG A 96 -15.70 48.61 -21.41
C ARG A 96 -16.40 49.96 -21.58
N GLU A 97 -17.58 50.11 -20.98
CA GLU A 97 -18.36 51.35 -21.02
C GLU A 97 -17.65 52.52 -20.32
N TRP A 98 -16.93 52.25 -19.23
CA TRP A 98 -16.07 53.26 -18.59
C TRP A 98 -14.88 53.66 -19.48
N GLN A 99 -14.17 52.69 -20.09
CA GLN A 99 -13.05 52.98 -21.00
C GLN A 99 -13.49 53.78 -22.23
N ALA A 100 -14.60 53.40 -22.87
CA ALA A 100 -15.13 54.11 -24.03
C ALA A 100 -15.51 55.58 -23.70
N ARG A 101 -16.11 55.83 -22.53
CA ARG A 101 -16.38 57.20 -22.06
C ARG A 101 -15.10 57.99 -21.83
N ARG A 102 -14.06 57.34 -21.30
CA ARG A 102 -12.77 57.96 -21.00
C ARG A 102 -11.94 58.27 -22.25
N ASP A 103 -12.01 57.45 -23.28
CA ASP A 103 -11.32 57.68 -24.55
C ASP A 103 -11.88 58.86 -25.35
N GLN A 104 -13.15 59.24 -25.10
CA GLN A 104 -13.80 60.41 -25.71
C GLN A 104 -13.49 61.74 -24.98
N MET A 105 -12.75 61.71 -23.86
CA MET A 105 -12.41 62.92 -23.09
C MET A 105 -11.14 63.61 -23.60
N TRP A 106 -11.13 64.95 -23.62
CA TRP A 106 -9.98 65.75 -24.03
C TRP A 106 -8.80 65.58 -23.04
N GLU A 107 -7.55 65.64 -23.52
CA GLU A 107 -6.34 65.31 -22.73
C GLU A 107 -6.23 66.10 -21.42
N ILE A 108 -6.58 67.39 -21.42
CA ILE A 108 -6.56 68.25 -20.23
C ILE A 108 -7.60 67.78 -19.19
N GLN A 109 -8.75 67.29 -19.64
CA GLN A 109 -9.83 66.80 -18.79
C GLN A 109 -9.48 65.45 -18.15
N ARG A 110 -8.79 64.58 -18.89
CA ARG A 110 -8.25 63.31 -18.35
C ARG A 110 -7.22 63.56 -17.26
N GLY A 111 -6.28 64.48 -17.48
CA GLY A 111 -5.26 64.84 -16.49
C GLY A 111 -5.83 65.50 -15.23
N TRP A 112 -6.91 66.28 -15.36
CA TRP A 112 -7.58 66.89 -14.21
C TRP A 112 -8.38 65.87 -13.38
N ASN A 113 -9.06 64.93 -14.03
CA ASN A 113 -9.81 63.87 -13.34
C ASN A 113 -8.90 62.89 -12.58
N ASP A 114 -7.70 62.60 -13.08
CA ASP A 114 -6.74 61.71 -12.42
C ASP A 114 -6.08 62.35 -11.20
N PHE A 115 -5.80 63.66 -11.26
CA PHE A 115 -5.19 64.39 -10.14
C PHE A 115 -6.12 64.50 -8.93
N TRP A 116 -7.44 64.55 -9.15
CA TRP A 116 -8.45 64.70 -8.10
C TRP A 116 -9.27 63.43 -7.81
N ASP A 117 -8.94 62.31 -8.46
CA ASP A 117 -9.60 61.01 -8.29
C ASP A 117 -11.13 61.03 -8.52
N ILE A 118 -11.58 61.84 -9.48
CA ILE A 118 -13.01 62.15 -9.71
C ILE A 118 -13.72 61.08 -10.54
N ASP A 119 -13.00 60.33 -11.38
CA ASP A 119 -13.55 59.29 -12.26
C ASP A 119 -12.79 57.98 -12.08
N GLN A 120 -13.04 57.30 -10.96
CA GLN A 120 -12.41 56.03 -10.61
C GLN A 120 -12.83 54.91 -11.56
N ARG A 121 -11.85 54.15 -12.06
CA ARG A 121 -12.10 52.94 -12.84
C ARG A 121 -12.93 51.96 -12.00
N PRO A 122 -14.05 51.41 -12.52
CA PRO A 122 -14.77 50.35 -11.85
C PRO A 122 -13.78 49.25 -11.46
N VAL A 123 -13.80 48.82 -10.19
CA VAL A 123 -12.91 47.75 -9.71
C VAL A 123 -13.23 46.49 -10.52
N GLY A 124 -12.44 46.25 -11.55
CA GLY A 124 -12.54 45.06 -12.38
C GLY A 124 -12.08 43.87 -11.56
N THR A 125 -12.95 42.90 -11.38
CA THR A 125 -12.60 41.61 -10.81
C THR A 125 -11.51 40.98 -11.70
N ASN A 126 -10.30 40.82 -11.16
CA ASN A 126 -9.38 39.78 -11.61
C ASN A 126 -9.93 38.41 -11.17
N GLY A 127 -11.22 38.14 -11.41
CA GLY A 127 -11.91 36.97 -10.90
C GLY A 127 -11.25 35.72 -11.46
N GLN A 128 -10.34 35.13 -10.68
CA GLN A 128 -9.75 33.84 -10.98
C GLN A 128 -10.91 32.85 -11.21
N ALA A 129 -10.83 32.07 -12.28
CA ALA A 129 -11.86 31.11 -12.62
C ALA A 129 -12.14 30.21 -11.41
N PRO A 130 -13.38 30.15 -10.90
CA PRO A 130 -13.72 29.32 -9.76
C PRO A 130 -13.66 27.85 -10.17
N SER A 131 -12.95 27.02 -9.39
CA SER A 131 -13.00 25.57 -9.49
C SER A 131 -13.87 25.02 -8.37
N LEU A 132 -14.89 24.23 -8.72
CA LEU A 132 -15.82 23.62 -7.77
C LEU A 132 -15.72 22.09 -7.86
N GLU A 133 -15.47 21.43 -6.74
CA GLU A 133 -15.38 19.97 -6.64
C GLU A 133 -16.60 19.38 -5.97
N VAL A 134 -17.07 18.22 -6.44
CA VAL A 134 -18.17 17.46 -5.84
C VAL A 134 -17.65 16.16 -5.23
N SER A 135 -18.01 15.92 -3.97
CA SER A 135 -17.66 14.68 -3.27
C SER A 135 -18.43 13.48 -3.84
N ALA A 136 -17.76 12.33 -3.90
CA ALA A 136 -18.39 11.07 -4.27
C ALA A 136 -19.55 10.71 -3.31
N PRO A 137 -20.61 10.05 -3.79
CA PRO A 137 -21.65 9.56 -2.90
C PRO A 137 -21.10 8.43 -2.03
N ALA A 138 -21.36 8.48 -0.72
CA ALA A 138 -21.02 7.40 0.19
C ALA A 138 -22.02 6.24 -0.03
N MET A 139 -21.52 5.08 -0.44
CA MET A 139 -22.35 3.88 -0.58
C MET A 139 -22.24 3.02 0.68
N LEU A 140 -23.35 2.46 1.15
CA LEU A 140 -23.36 1.53 2.28
C LEU A 140 -22.91 0.14 1.83
N ALA A 141 -22.08 -0.50 2.66
CA ALA A 141 -21.78 -1.92 2.55
C ALA A 141 -23.03 -2.74 2.95
N ARG A 142 -23.25 -3.86 2.26
CA ARG A 142 -24.34 -4.78 2.58
C ARG A 142 -24.14 -5.41 3.96
N GLN A 143 -25.23 -5.70 4.67
CA GLN A 143 -25.18 -6.62 5.81
C GLN A 143 -24.94 -8.05 5.30
N THR A 144 -23.99 -8.75 5.91
CA THR A 144 -23.73 -10.16 5.66
C THR A 144 -24.45 -11.01 6.71
N PRO A 145 -24.65 -12.31 6.45
CA PRO A 145 -24.69 -13.25 7.55
C PRO A 145 -23.54 -12.98 8.50
N SER A 146 -23.84 -12.75 9.78
CA SER A 146 -22.82 -12.85 10.80
C SER A 146 -22.35 -14.29 10.82
N SER A 147 -21.12 -14.55 10.35
CA SER A 147 -20.39 -15.74 10.74
C SER A 147 -20.18 -15.66 12.25
N GLY A 148 -21.13 -16.20 13.02
CA GLY A 148 -21.06 -16.14 14.49
C GLY A 148 -22.33 -16.33 15.31
N THR A 149 -23.48 -16.74 14.76
CA THR A 149 -24.64 -17.11 15.60
C THR A 149 -25.42 -18.30 15.03
N ASN A 150 -25.17 -19.51 15.54
CA ASN A 150 -26.09 -20.67 15.58
C ASN A 150 -27.17 -20.80 14.47
N SER A 151 -26.85 -20.67 13.18
CA SER A 151 -27.87 -20.77 12.11
C SER A 151 -27.58 -21.82 11.04
N GLU A 152 -26.75 -22.84 11.33
CA GLU A 152 -26.70 -24.05 10.49
C GLU A 152 -28.00 -24.89 10.58
N SER A 153 -29.05 -24.42 11.27
CA SER A 153 -30.32 -25.13 11.47
C SER A 153 -31.59 -24.38 11.01
N GLY A 154 -31.45 -23.32 10.19
CA GLY A 154 -32.59 -22.51 9.71
C GLY A 154 -33.21 -22.95 8.38
N THR A 155 -34.47 -22.56 8.15
CA THR A 155 -35.16 -22.68 6.86
C THR A 155 -35.75 -21.34 6.44
N SER A 156 -35.73 -21.06 5.14
CA SER A 156 -36.43 -19.94 4.53
C SER A 156 -37.51 -20.45 3.57
N SER A 157 -38.61 -19.71 3.44
CA SER A 157 -39.72 -20.05 2.57
C SER A 157 -40.12 -18.88 1.70
N ALA A 158 -40.31 -19.08 0.39
CA ALA A 158 -40.72 -18.02 -0.53
C ALA A 158 -41.74 -18.51 -1.56
N ARG A 159 -42.47 -17.56 -2.16
CA ARG A 159 -43.17 -17.74 -3.44
C ARG A 159 -42.25 -17.28 -4.59
N PRO A 160 -41.75 -18.17 -5.45
CA PRO A 160 -40.76 -17.81 -6.48
C PRO A 160 -41.22 -16.72 -7.45
N GLU A 161 -42.50 -16.71 -7.82
CA GLU A 161 -43.03 -15.77 -8.81
C GLU A 161 -42.91 -14.31 -8.37
N ASN A 162 -42.98 -14.04 -7.07
CA ASN A 162 -42.85 -12.69 -6.54
C ASN A 162 -41.38 -12.21 -6.65
N LEU A 163 -40.42 -13.09 -6.38
CA LEU A 163 -38.98 -12.81 -6.54
C LEU A 163 -38.60 -12.61 -8.02
N ARG A 164 -39.17 -13.41 -8.94
CA ARG A 164 -38.99 -13.24 -10.39
C ARG A 164 -39.50 -11.89 -10.90
N ARG A 165 -40.69 -11.49 -10.43
CA ARG A 165 -41.29 -10.20 -10.79
C ARG A 165 -40.41 -9.05 -10.31
N LEU A 166 -39.90 -9.11 -9.09
CA LEU A 166 -38.94 -8.13 -8.57
C LEU A 166 -37.69 -8.05 -9.45
N ALA A 167 -37.05 -9.18 -9.74
CA ALA A 167 -35.83 -9.20 -10.55
C ALA A 167 -36.04 -8.60 -11.96
N THR A 168 -37.19 -8.88 -12.57
CA THR A 168 -37.58 -8.33 -13.88
C THR A 168 -37.75 -6.80 -13.81
N ASN A 169 -38.44 -6.32 -12.77
CA ASN A 169 -38.67 -4.88 -12.59
C ASN A 169 -37.37 -4.13 -12.28
N TYR A 170 -36.49 -4.71 -11.45
CA TYR A 170 -35.16 -4.17 -11.16
C TYR A 170 -34.34 -4.03 -12.45
N GLY A 171 -34.27 -5.09 -13.26
CA GLY A 171 -33.54 -5.06 -14.53
C GLY A 171 -34.01 -3.96 -15.48
N GLY A 172 -35.34 -3.79 -15.62
CA GLY A 172 -35.90 -2.71 -16.45
C GLY A 172 -35.56 -1.31 -15.93
N ALA A 173 -35.59 -1.11 -14.61
CA ALA A 173 -35.19 0.16 -13.99
C ALA A 173 -33.70 0.46 -14.15
N ASP A 174 -32.84 -0.56 -14.07
CA ASP A 174 -31.38 -0.40 -14.22
C ASP A 174 -30.96 -0.10 -15.65
N ASP A 175 -31.64 -0.68 -16.65
CA ASP A 175 -31.41 -0.36 -18.07
C ASP A 175 -31.79 1.09 -18.39
N GLU A 176 -32.85 1.58 -17.75
CA GLU A 176 -33.25 2.98 -17.85
C GLU A 176 -32.21 3.91 -17.21
N LEU A 177 -31.72 3.60 -16.00
CA LEU A 177 -30.66 4.35 -15.34
C LEU A 177 -29.35 4.35 -16.15
N GLY A 178 -29.03 3.25 -16.83
CA GLY A 178 -27.92 3.18 -17.77
C GLY A 178 -28.03 4.19 -18.92
N SER A 179 -29.25 4.42 -19.41
CA SER A 179 -29.51 5.46 -20.43
C SER A 179 -29.38 6.88 -19.86
N VAL A 180 -29.81 7.09 -18.62
CA VAL A 180 -29.68 8.38 -17.91
C VAL A 180 -28.22 8.79 -17.74
N ILE A 181 -27.37 7.89 -17.23
CA ILE A 181 -25.96 8.22 -16.99
C ILE A 181 -25.18 8.47 -18.30
N ALA A 182 -25.51 7.76 -19.38
CA ALA A 182 -24.94 8.05 -20.69
C ALA A 182 -25.28 9.48 -21.16
N GLY A 183 -26.52 9.93 -20.92
CA GLY A 183 -26.96 11.30 -21.23
C GLY A 183 -26.28 12.38 -20.38
N LEU A 184 -25.99 12.09 -19.10
CA LEU A 184 -25.24 12.97 -18.20
C LEU A 184 -23.80 13.16 -18.68
N ARG A 185 -23.10 12.06 -19.00
CA ARG A 185 -21.73 12.10 -19.53
C ARG A 185 -21.61 12.93 -20.81
N ALA A 186 -22.58 12.79 -21.72
CA ALA A 186 -22.62 13.59 -22.94
C ALA A 186 -22.80 15.10 -22.64
N ALA A 187 -23.61 15.46 -21.64
CA ALA A 187 -23.82 16.84 -21.24
C ALA A 187 -22.60 17.43 -20.50
N GLU A 188 -21.91 16.63 -19.68
CA GLU A 188 -20.66 17.03 -19.04
C GLU A 188 -19.59 17.30 -20.09
N ALA A 189 -19.43 16.42 -21.08
CA ALA A 189 -18.48 16.63 -22.17
C ALA A 189 -18.76 17.93 -22.94
N ALA A 190 -20.05 18.24 -23.21
CA ALA A 190 -20.44 19.50 -23.84
C ALA A 190 -20.16 20.72 -22.95
N PHE A 191 -20.40 20.61 -21.63
CA PHE A 191 -20.09 21.66 -20.66
C PHE A 191 -18.58 21.94 -20.59
N VAL A 192 -17.76 20.89 -20.48
CA VAL A 192 -16.29 21.01 -20.45
C VAL A 192 -15.76 21.63 -21.74
N ALA A 193 -16.30 21.25 -22.90
CA ALA A 193 -15.90 21.83 -24.19
C ALA A 193 -16.33 23.30 -24.38
N GLY A 194 -17.44 23.71 -23.77
CA GLY A 194 -18.03 25.04 -23.96
C GLY A 194 -17.67 26.08 -22.88
N CYS A 195 -17.16 25.65 -21.72
CA CYS A 195 -16.98 26.50 -20.54
C CYS A 195 -15.52 26.55 -20.06
N GLU A 196 -14.73 27.49 -20.59
CA GLU A 196 -13.33 27.72 -20.20
C GLU A 196 -13.19 28.61 -18.94
N TRP A 197 -14.23 29.38 -18.58
CA TRP A 197 -14.24 30.23 -17.38
C TRP A 197 -14.97 29.57 -16.22
N GLY A 198 -14.23 28.76 -15.46
CA GLY A 198 -14.71 28.03 -14.28
C GLY A 198 -14.85 26.54 -14.58
N SER A 199 -14.42 25.70 -13.63
CA SER A 199 -14.34 24.24 -13.79
C SER A 199 -15.21 23.51 -12.76
N LEU A 200 -15.71 22.34 -13.15
CA LEU A 200 -16.48 21.43 -12.31
C LEU A 200 -15.87 20.03 -12.41
N SER A 201 -15.59 19.39 -11.26
CA SER A 201 -15.16 17.99 -11.22
C SER A 201 -16.28 17.12 -10.61
N ALA A 202 -16.91 16.29 -11.45
CA ALA A 202 -18.02 15.41 -11.06
C ALA A 202 -17.79 13.91 -11.41
N GLY A 203 -16.61 13.53 -11.92
CA GLY A 203 -16.30 12.15 -12.33
C GLY A 203 -16.49 11.08 -11.24
N SER A 204 -16.29 11.47 -9.98
CA SER A 204 -16.55 10.64 -8.81
C SER A 204 -18.04 10.31 -8.62
N VAL A 205 -18.93 11.24 -8.97
CA VAL A 205 -20.39 11.05 -8.91
C VAL A 205 -20.85 10.07 -9.98
N TRP A 206 -20.29 10.14 -11.20
CA TRP A 206 -20.61 9.19 -12.28
C TRP A 206 -20.16 7.77 -11.94
N THR A 207 -18.98 7.63 -11.35
CA THR A 207 -18.47 6.34 -10.87
C THR A 207 -19.37 5.77 -9.76
N GLY A 208 -19.83 6.63 -8.83
CA GLY A 208 -20.81 6.24 -7.81
C GLY A 208 -22.16 5.83 -8.41
N PHE A 209 -22.60 6.49 -9.49
CA PHE A 209 -23.83 6.16 -10.21
C PHE A 209 -23.72 4.78 -10.90
N ASP A 210 -22.62 4.49 -11.61
CA ASP A 210 -22.39 3.16 -12.19
C ASP A 210 -22.36 2.07 -11.10
N SER A 211 -21.74 2.36 -9.96
CA SER A 211 -21.68 1.44 -8.82
C SER A 211 -23.07 1.16 -8.23
N TYR A 212 -23.94 2.16 -8.21
CA TYR A 212 -25.35 2.01 -7.81
C TYR A 212 -26.13 1.12 -8.77
N ILE A 213 -25.99 1.31 -10.09
CA ILE A 213 -26.63 0.46 -11.11
C ILE A 213 -26.13 -0.98 -11.02
N ALA A 214 -24.82 -1.19 -10.91
CA ALA A 214 -24.22 -2.51 -10.84
C ALA A 214 -24.71 -3.31 -9.62
N ALA A 215 -24.85 -2.64 -8.48
CA ALA A 215 -25.38 -3.24 -7.27
C ALA A 215 -26.84 -3.68 -7.40
N ASN A 216 -27.68 -2.82 -7.96
CA ASN A 216 -29.09 -3.13 -8.18
C ASN A 216 -29.29 -4.33 -9.13
N ARG A 217 -28.42 -4.45 -10.16
CA ARG A 217 -28.40 -5.62 -11.04
C ARG A 217 -27.99 -6.90 -10.31
N ALA A 218 -27.05 -6.80 -9.37
CA ALA A 218 -26.68 -7.94 -8.52
C ALA A 218 -27.84 -8.38 -7.62
N ASP A 219 -28.65 -7.45 -7.09
CA ASP A 219 -29.86 -7.76 -6.32
C ASP A 219 -30.89 -8.53 -7.17
N ALA A 220 -31.08 -8.11 -8.43
CA ALA A 220 -31.95 -8.82 -9.36
C ALA A 220 -31.45 -10.24 -9.66
N GLN A 221 -30.14 -10.42 -9.82
CA GLN A 221 -29.52 -11.73 -10.05
C GLN A 221 -29.68 -12.64 -8.82
N TRP A 222 -29.48 -12.11 -7.62
CA TRP A 222 -29.71 -12.82 -6.36
C TRP A 222 -31.15 -13.30 -6.24
N ALA A 223 -32.13 -12.43 -6.52
CA ALA A 223 -33.54 -12.80 -6.45
C ALA A 223 -33.89 -13.90 -7.46
N ASN A 224 -33.31 -13.87 -8.67
CA ASN A 224 -33.47 -14.90 -9.69
C ASN A 224 -32.93 -16.27 -9.25
N VAL A 225 -31.77 -16.31 -8.58
CA VAL A 225 -31.18 -17.57 -8.11
C VAL A 225 -31.99 -18.17 -6.98
N ILE A 226 -32.40 -17.34 -6.00
CA ILE A 226 -33.26 -17.80 -4.90
C ILE A 226 -34.61 -18.29 -5.44
N ALA A 227 -35.23 -17.57 -6.39
CA ALA A 227 -36.46 -18.02 -7.04
C ALA A 227 -36.28 -19.39 -7.74
N SER A 228 -35.19 -19.55 -8.50
CA SER A 228 -34.87 -20.80 -9.19
C SER A 228 -34.70 -21.98 -8.23
N ALA A 229 -34.09 -21.74 -7.06
CA ALA A 229 -33.93 -22.77 -6.02
C ALA A 229 -35.29 -23.24 -5.48
N PHE A 230 -36.19 -22.31 -5.15
CA PHE A 230 -37.53 -22.65 -4.66
C PHE A 230 -38.42 -23.29 -5.75
N GLU A 231 -38.28 -22.90 -7.03
CA GLU A 231 -38.94 -23.55 -8.17
C GLU A 231 -38.50 -25.01 -8.29
N ALA A 232 -37.19 -25.27 -8.22
CA ALA A 232 -36.62 -26.62 -8.27
C ALA A 232 -37.09 -27.50 -7.10
N ALA A 233 -37.44 -26.90 -5.97
CA ALA A 233 -38.04 -27.56 -4.81
C ALA A 233 -39.55 -27.81 -4.92
N GLY A 234 -40.17 -27.56 -6.09
CA GLY A 234 -41.60 -27.77 -6.34
C GLY A 234 -42.50 -26.57 -5.96
N GLY A 235 -41.93 -25.38 -5.77
CA GLY A 235 -42.64 -24.16 -5.35
C GLY A 235 -43.39 -23.40 -6.44
N SER A 236 -43.58 -23.94 -7.65
CA SER A 236 -44.31 -23.21 -8.69
C SER A 236 -45.81 -23.13 -8.33
N GLY A 237 -46.32 -21.91 -8.13
CA GLY A 237 -47.70 -21.62 -7.75
C GLY A 237 -48.01 -21.71 -6.25
N VAL A 238 -47.05 -22.10 -5.39
CA VAL A 238 -47.23 -22.29 -3.94
C VAL A 238 -46.00 -21.80 -3.15
N VAL A 239 -46.14 -21.53 -1.85
CA VAL A 239 -44.98 -21.23 -0.99
C VAL A 239 -44.19 -22.51 -0.75
N SER A 240 -42.88 -22.48 -1.00
CA SER A 240 -41.96 -23.60 -0.79
C SER A 240 -40.91 -23.25 0.25
N THR A 241 -40.43 -24.25 1.00
CA THR A 241 -39.47 -24.08 2.10
C THR A 241 -38.19 -24.86 1.79
N LEU A 242 -37.04 -24.21 1.96
CA LEU A 242 -35.69 -24.76 1.78
C LEU A 242 -34.82 -24.47 3.00
N SER A 243 -33.81 -25.30 3.25
CA SER A 243 -32.83 -24.97 4.28
C SER A 243 -31.99 -23.78 3.85
N ASP A 244 -31.58 -22.95 4.81
CA ASP A 244 -30.74 -21.79 4.54
C ASP A 244 -29.40 -22.21 3.92
N ALA A 245 -28.86 -23.36 4.32
CA ALA A 245 -27.68 -23.98 3.72
C ALA A 245 -27.86 -24.33 2.23
N THR A 246 -29.06 -24.79 1.82
CA THR A 246 -29.35 -25.08 0.40
C THR A 246 -29.40 -23.81 -0.43
N LEU A 247 -29.97 -22.74 0.12
CA LEU A 247 -30.03 -21.43 -0.55
C LEU A 247 -28.63 -20.79 -0.66
N MET A 248 -27.80 -20.93 0.37
CA MET A 248 -26.39 -20.54 0.32
C MET A 248 -25.63 -21.30 -0.77
N ALA A 249 -25.80 -22.63 -0.84
CA ALA A 249 -25.17 -23.45 -1.86
C ALA A 249 -25.65 -23.11 -3.28
N ALA A 250 -26.93 -22.78 -3.46
CA ALA A 250 -27.48 -22.36 -4.75
C ALA A 250 -26.91 -21.01 -5.22
N LEU A 251 -26.76 -20.04 -4.32
CA LEU A 251 -26.11 -18.76 -4.61
C LEU A 251 -24.63 -18.94 -4.97
N ALA A 252 -23.91 -19.75 -4.19
CA ALA A 252 -22.52 -20.09 -4.46
C ALA A 252 -22.35 -20.77 -5.83
N ALA A 253 -23.21 -21.74 -6.17
CA ALA A 253 -23.18 -22.43 -7.46
C ALA A 253 -23.50 -21.53 -8.65
N ALA A 254 -24.33 -20.49 -8.46
CA ALA A 254 -24.66 -19.52 -9.49
C ALA A 254 -23.63 -18.38 -9.63
N GLY A 255 -22.54 -18.41 -8.84
CA GLY A 255 -21.56 -17.33 -8.80
C GLY A 255 -22.14 -15.99 -8.30
N VAL A 256 -23.28 -16.03 -7.60
CA VAL A 256 -23.94 -14.84 -7.09
C VAL A 256 -23.52 -14.63 -5.66
N SER A 257 -22.83 -13.52 -5.42
CA SER A 257 -22.37 -13.18 -4.07
C SER A 257 -23.55 -13.04 -3.10
N LEU A 258 -23.36 -13.53 -1.87
CA LEU A 258 -24.24 -13.26 -0.73
C LEU A 258 -24.22 -11.77 -0.34
N SER A 259 -23.22 -11.02 -0.83
CA SER A 259 -23.03 -9.58 -0.62
C SER A 259 -23.23 -8.76 -1.91
N ARG A 260 -23.63 -7.48 -1.77
CA ARG A 260 -23.43 -6.45 -2.80
C ARG A 260 -21.93 -6.14 -2.77
N LEU A 261 -21.21 -6.47 -3.83
CA LEU A 261 -19.79 -6.17 -3.93
C LEU A 261 -19.56 -5.25 -5.10
N GLY A 262 -19.19 -4.01 -4.77
CA GLY A 262 -18.26 -3.27 -5.61
C GLY A 262 -16.87 -3.42 -5.00
N VAL A 263 -16.19 -4.53 -5.23
CA VAL A 263 -14.74 -4.56 -5.01
C VAL A 263 -14.12 -3.94 -6.25
N ASN A 264 -13.74 -2.66 -6.17
CA ASN A 264 -12.87 -2.04 -7.16
C ASN A 264 -11.44 -2.00 -6.61
N MET A 265 -10.86 -3.17 -6.38
CA MET A 265 -9.40 -3.27 -6.27
C MET A 265 -8.86 -3.13 -7.68
N VAL A 266 -8.15 -2.05 -7.97
CA VAL A 266 -7.36 -2.00 -9.20
C VAL A 266 -6.20 -2.99 -9.00
N PRO A 267 -6.09 -4.09 -9.78
CA PRO A 267 -5.06 -5.11 -9.55
C PRO A 267 -3.65 -4.52 -9.51
N ALA A 268 -3.41 -3.46 -10.27
CA ALA A 268 -2.14 -2.72 -10.30
C ALA A 268 -1.76 -2.03 -8.97
N GLN A 269 -2.72 -1.61 -8.14
CA GLN A 269 -2.43 -1.01 -6.82
C GLN A 269 -1.92 -2.04 -5.80
N MET A 270 -2.25 -3.32 -6.02
CA MET A 270 -1.91 -4.45 -5.17
C MET A 270 -0.75 -5.29 -5.74
N GLN A 271 -0.12 -4.80 -6.82
CA GLN A 271 1.16 -5.34 -7.26
C GLN A 271 2.23 -4.90 -6.26
N GLY A 272 3.10 -5.81 -5.81
CA GLY A 272 4.17 -5.49 -4.85
C GLY A 272 3.85 -5.84 -3.39
N VAL A 273 4.60 -5.24 -2.44
CA VAL A 273 4.45 -5.52 -1.00
C VAL A 273 3.74 -4.36 -0.31
N ALA A 274 2.40 -4.41 -0.26
CA ALA A 274 1.63 -3.49 0.56
C ALA A 274 1.66 -3.94 2.04
N PRO A 275 2.24 -3.16 2.98
CA PRO A 275 2.45 -3.61 4.37
C PRO A 275 1.16 -3.99 5.12
N SER A 276 0.01 -3.45 4.70
CA SER A 276 -1.30 -3.66 5.31
C SER A 276 -2.12 -4.76 4.63
N SER A 277 -1.65 -5.37 3.54
CA SER A 277 -2.48 -6.27 2.72
C SER A 277 -2.66 -7.69 3.29
N GLY A 278 -1.78 -8.12 4.20
CA GLY A 278 -1.80 -9.45 4.77
C GLY A 278 -1.27 -10.51 3.80
N PHE A 279 -0.22 -11.22 4.23
CA PHE A 279 0.39 -12.30 3.45
C PHE A 279 0.23 -13.63 4.19
N VAL A 280 0.13 -14.71 3.42
CA VAL A 280 -0.01 -16.09 3.91
C VAL A 280 1.09 -16.94 3.28
N ASP A 281 1.69 -17.81 4.08
CA ASP A 281 2.80 -18.69 3.69
C ASP A 281 3.94 -17.90 3.01
N ASP A 282 4.60 -18.42 1.97
CA ASP A 282 5.75 -17.80 1.29
C ASP A 282 5.28 -16.97 0.08
N PRO A 283 5.37 -15.63 0.13
CA PRO A 283 4.17 -14.93 0.55
C PRO A 283 3.13 -14.81 -0.55
N VAL A 284 1.93 -15.32 -0.25
CA VAL A 284 0.73 -15.12 -1.06
C VAL A 284 -0.10 -14.01 -0.45
N ASN A 285 -0.40 -12.97 -1.23
CA ASN A 285 -1.27 -11.90 -0.80
C ASN A 285 -2.69 -12.42 -0.56
N ALA A 286 -3.20 -12.31 0.67
CA ALA A 286 -4.50 -12.87 1.04
C ALA A 286 -5.66 -12.24 0.26
N ALA A 287 -5.57 -10.96 -0.11
CA ALA A 287 -6.65 -10.24 -0.79
C ALA A 287 -6.76 -10.64 -2.27
N THR A 288 -5.63 -10.83 -2.94
CA THR A 288 -5.57 -10.98 -4.40
C THR A 288 -5.20 -12.38 -4.86
N GLY A 289 -4.57 -13.18 -4.00
CA GLY A 289 -3.97 -14.45 -4.37
C GLY A 289 -2.65 -14.33 -5.14
N ASN A 290 -2.09 -13.14 -5.17
CA ASN A 290 -0.82 -12.87 -5.81
C ASN A 290 0.34 -13.47 -5.01
N PHE A 291 1.06 -14.43 -5.59
CA PHE A 291 2.36 -14.85 -5.10
C PHE A 291 3.42 -13.79 -5.41
N ILE A 292 4.16 -13.40 -4.39
CA ILE A 292 5.24 -12.43 -4.49
C ILE A 292 6.55 -12.99 -3.93
N GLU A 293 7.66 -12.72 -4.61
CA GLU A 293 9.00 -13.15 -4.18
C GLU A 293 9.95 -11.96 -4.13
N PRO A 294 10.11 -11.31 -2.96
CA PRO A 294 11.11 -10.25 -2.76
C PRO A 294 12.50 -10.84 -2.55
N GLU A 295 13.45 -10.43 -3.37
CA GLU A 295 14.82 -10.95 -3.40
C GLU A 295 15.83 -9.81 -3.15
N THR A 296 16.85 -10.08 -2.33
CA THR A 296 17.99 -9.19 -2.14
C THR A 296 19.26 -9.94 -2.53
N ASP A 297 19.76 -9.66 -3.73
CA ASP A 297 20.90 -10.41 -4.27
C ASP A 297 22.24 -9.84 -3.74
N LEU A 298 22.33 -8.52 -3.54
CA LEU A 298 23.50 -7.83 -2.98
C LEU A 298 23.09 -6.72 -2.03
N GLU A 299 23.54 -6.77 -0.78
CA GLU A 299 23.37 -5.66 0.17
C GLU A 299 24.71 -5.25 0.78
N LEU A 300 25.00 -3.96 0.86
CA LEU A 300 26.20 -3.46 1.53
C LEU A 300 25.97 -3.30 3.03
N GLN A 301 27.06 -3.33 3.80
CA GLN A 301 27.02 -3.08 5.24
C GLN A 301 27.53 -1.68 5.60
N GLY A 302 27.29 -1.28 6.85
CA GLY A 302 27.81 -0.03 7.41
C GLY A 302 27.27 1.21 6.70
N GLY A 303 28.18 2.13 6.36
CA GLY A 303 27.82 3.45 5.82
C GLY A 303 27.25 3.44 4.40
N GLY A 304 27.17 2.28 3.75
CA GLY A 304 26.61 2.08 2.40
C GLY A 304 25.35 1.22 2.35
N VAL A 305 24.72 0.90 3.49
CA VAL A 305 23.55 0.00 3.56
C VAL A 305 22.36 0.42 2.67
N GLY A 306 22.27 1.71 2.31
CA GLY A 306 21.26 2.19 1.37
C GLY A 306 21.43 1.67 -0.05
N LEU A 307 22.64 1.23 -0.43
CA LEU A 307 22.95 0.65 -1.73
C LEU A 307 22.78 -0.88 -1.68
N ALA A 308 21.60 -1.32 -2.13
CA ALA A 308 21.23 -2.72 -2.24
C ALA A 308 20.63 -3.01 -3.62
N TRP A 309 20.94 -4.19 -4.16
CA TRP A 309 20.35 -4.70 -5.39
C TRP A 309 19.24 -5.68 -5.04
N ARG A 310 18.01 -5.29 -5.36
CA ARG A 310 16.79 -6.01 -5.00
C ARG A 310 15.93 -6.19 -6.23
N ARG A 311 15.16 -7.27 -6.25
CA ARG A 311 14.18 -7.57 -7.29
C ARG A 311 12.96 -8.23 -6.68
N MET A 312 11.84 -8.15 -7.37
CA MET A 312 10.55 -8.55 -6.84
C MET A 312 9.76 -9.27 -7.93
N TYR A 313 9.34 -10.49 -7.65
CA TYR A 313 8.42 -11.22 -8.51
C TYR A 313 6.97 -10.97 -8.12
N ASN A 314 6.08 -11.04 -9.11
CA ASN A 314 4.65 -10.90 -8.94
C ASN A 314 3.92 -11.77 -9.97
N SER A 315 3.28 -12.84 -9.48
CA SER A 315 2.54 -13.79 -10.33
C SER A 315 1.35 -13.22 -11.09
N MET A 316 0.78 -12.10 -10.62
CA MET A 316 -0.35 -11.43 -11.27
C MET A 316 0.07 -10.24 -12.13
N SER A 317 1.38 -9.98 -12.25
CA SER A 317 1.89 -8.88 -13.06
C SER A 317 2.01 -9.31 -14.52
N THR A 318 1.37 -8.55 -15.40
CA THR A 318 1.56 -8.66 -16.85
C THR A 318 2.74 -7.83 -17.35
N ALA A 319 3.42 -7.09 -16.47
CA ALA A 319 4.57 -6.28 -16.84
C ALA A 319 5.80 -7.17 -17.08
N ILE A 320 6.63 -6.72 -18.02
CA ILE A 320 7.94 -7.30 -18.30
C ILE A 320 8.97 -6.28 -17.84
N GLY A 321 9.59 -6.53 -16.68
CA GLY A 321 10.67 -5.68 -16.17
C GLY A 321 12.05 -6.14 -16.63
N ALA A 322 13.07 -5.56 -16.02
CA ALA A 322 14.48 -5.83 -16.35
C ALA A 322 14.90 -7.31 -16.26
N PHE A 323 14.18 -8.12 -15.48
CA PHE A 323 14.41 -9.57 -15.32
C PHE A 323 13.36 -10.44 -16.03
N GLY A 324 12.58 -9.88 -16.95
CA GLY A 324 11.56 -10.61 -17.70
C GLY A 324 10.16 -10.54 -17.06
N PRO A 325 9.24 -11.41 -17.51
CA PRO A 325 7.83 -11.38 -17.09
C PRO A 325 7.67 -11.48 -15.57
N GLY A 326 6.77 -10.67 -15.01
CA GLY A 326 6.43 -10.72 -13.59
C GLY A 326 7.48 -10.13 -12.64
N TRP A 327 8.70 -9.85 -13.11
CA TRP A 327 9.76 -9.27 -12.30
C TRP A 327 9.84 -7.76 -12.42
N CYS A 328 10.23 -7.10 -11.33
CA CYS A 328 10.63 -5.69 -11.30
C CYS A 328 11.80 -5.46 -10.34
N SER A 329 12.46 -4.33 -10.48
CA SER A 329 13.56 -3.87 -9.64
C SER A 329 13.59 -2.35 -9.57
N VAL A 330 14.56 -1.80 -8.84
CA VAL A 330 14.80 -0.36 -8.69
C VAL A 330 14.95 0.37 -10.03
N VAL A 331 15.46 -0.30 -11.06
CA VAL A 331 15.63 0.28 -12.40
C VAL A 331 14.33 0.35 -13.20
N ASP A 332 13.29 -0.39 -12.81
CA ASP A 332 11.95 -0.33 -13.44
C ASP A 332 11.06 0.76 -12.83
N SER A 333 11.51 1.34 -11.71
CA SER A 333 10.83 2.41 -10.97
C SER A 333 10.74 3.68 -11.82
N ARG A 334 9.54 4.22 -11.97
CA ARG A 334 9.29 5.37 -12.86
C ARG A 334 8.03 6.14 -12.49
N ILE A 335 7.95 7.37 -12.97
CA ILE A 335 6.75 8.19 -12.92
C ILE A 335 6.23 8.42 -14.33
N GLU A 336 4.94 8.15 -14.53
CA GLU A 336 4.23 8.52 -15.76
C GLU A 336 3.13 9.50 -15.40
N ILE A 337 2.92 10.47 -16.28
CA ILE A 337 1.79 11.39 -16.18
C ILE A 337 0.79 11.00 -17.26
N GLU A 338 -0.46 10.78 -16.87
CA GLU A 338 -1.54 10.58 -17.84
C GLU A 338 -1.69 11.84 -18.72
N GLN A 339 -1.61 11.65 -20.05
CA GLN A 339 -1.89 12.71 -21.00
C GLN A 339 -3.38 13.04 -20.94
N ALA A 340 -3.73 14.25 -20.50
CA ALA A 340 -5.09 14.76 -20.71
C ALA A 340 -5.31 14.79 -22.23
N GLY A 341 -6.38 14.17 -22.74
CA GLY A 341 -6.64 14.06 -24.17
C GLY A 341 -6.48 15.41 -24.87
N GLU A 342 -5.78 15.41 -26.02
CA GLU A 342 -5.45 16.62 -26.79
C GLU A 342 -6.66 17.55 -26.95
N THR A 343 -6.65 18.64 -26.20
CA THR A 343 -7.47 19.82 -26.48
C THR A 343 -6.54 21.03 -26.57
N ASP A 344 -6.78 21.87 -27.58
CA ASP A 344 -5.89 22.91 -28.12
C ASP A 344 -5.61 24.12 -27.19
N ALA A 345 -5.55 23.93 -25.88
CA ALA A 345 -5.23 24.99 -24.92
C ALA A 345 -4.25 24.52 -23.85
N GLY A 346 -2.97 24.40 -24.24
CA GLY A 346 -1.81 24.52 -23.35
C GLY A 346 -1.86 23.83 -21.98
N GLY A 347 -1.50 22.55 -21.93
CA GLY A 347 -0.73 21.98 -20.82
C GLY A 347 -1.51 21.51 -19.58
N GLU A 348 -2.63 20.81 -19.74
CA GLU A 348 -3.22 20.07 -18.63
C GLU A 348 -2.45 18.76 -18.38
N VAL A 349 -1.96 18.61 -17.16
CA VAL A 349 -1.19 17.46 -16.67
C VAL A 349 -2.17 16.53 -15.93
N GLY A 350 -2.31 15.26 -16.32
CA GLY A 350 -3.27 14.31 -15.74
C GLY A 350 -2.82 13.69 -14.40
N GLU A 351 -3.44 12.56 -14.02
CA GLU A 351 -3.05 11.75 -12.86
C GLU A 351 -1.56 11.38 -12.94
N ALA A 352 -0.83 11.49 -11.82
CA ALA A 352 0.52 10.95 -11.74
C ALA A 352 0.47 9.50 -11.26
N ARG A 353 1.20 8.64 -11.97
CA ARG A 353 1.33 7.21 -11.72
C ARG A 353 2.77 6.89 -11.40
N TRP A 354 3.02 6.38 -10.21
CA TRP A 354 4.36 6.05 -9.73
C TRP A 354 4.48 4.54 -9.55
N TRP A 355 5.37 3.91 -10.31
CA TRP A 355 5.79 2.54 -10.09
C TRP A 355 6.97 2.54 -9.15
N MET A 356 6.79 1.87 -8.02
CA MET A 356 7.82 1.67 -7.01
C MET A 356 8.79 0.55 -7.42
N PRO A 357 9.99 0.49 -6.79
CA PRO A 357 10.94 -0.62 -7.00
C PRO A 357 10.40 -2.02 -6.73
N ASP A 358 9.33 -2.16 -5.95
CA ASP A 358 8.63 -3.42 -5.67
C ASP A 358 7.48 -3.70 -6.67
N GLY A 359 7.36 -2.88 -7.72
CA GLY A 359 6.34 -3.02 -8.76
C GLY A 359 4.99 -2.40 -8.44
N ARG A 360 4.82 -1.83 -7.23
CA ARG A 360 3.55 -1.22 -6.83
C ARG A 360 3.25 0.05 -7.58
N LEU A 361 2.03 0.16 -8.11
CA LEU A 361 1.53 1.40 -8.69
C LEU A 361 0.82 2.26 -7.64
N VAL A 362 1.44 3.37 -7.28
CA VAL A 362 0.83 4.43 -6.48
C VAL A 362 0.27 5.51 -7.40
N ARG A 363 -0.97 5.92 -7.17
CA ARG A 363 -1.65 6.95 -7.96
C ARG A 363 -1.84 8.22 -7.16
N PHE A 364 -1.57 9.35 -7.78
CA PHE A 364 -1.76 10.67 -7.21
C PHE A 364 -2.81 11.43 -8.04
N PRO A 365 -4.01 11.65 -7.49
CA PRO A 365 -5.04 12.40 -8.19
C PRO A 365 -4.61 13.85 -8.38
N ARG A 366 -5.15 14.47 -9.43
CA ARG A 366 -4.88 15.87 -9.74
C ARG A 366 -5.47 16.78 -8.66
N GLU A 367 -4.69 17.75 -8.19
CA GLU A 367 -5.13 18.79 -7.23
C GLU A 367 -4.58 20.16 -7.65
N GLY A 368 -5.44 21.04 -8.18
CA GLY A 368 -5.11 22.44 -8.51
C GLY A 368 -4.02 22.64 -9.57
N GLN A 369 -2.81 23.04 -9.17
CA GLN A 369 -1.51 23.09 -9.90
C GLN A 369 -0.78 21.76 -10.20
N GLY A 370 -0.89 20.82 -9.27
CA GLY A 370 -0.09 19.60 -9.21
C GLY A 370 -0.92 18.41 -8.74
N TRP A 371 -0.43 17.66 -7.76
CA TRP A 371 -1.12 16.44 -7.34
C TRP A 371 -1.38 16.45 -5.84
N GLY A 372 -2.46 15.79 -5.46
CA GLY A 372 -2.78 15.54 -4.06
C GLY A 372 -2.00 14.35 -3.50
N ARG A 373 -2.31 14.01 -2.24
CA ARG A 373 -1.80 12.79 -1.62
C ARG A 373 -2.37 11.56 -2.31
N SER A 374 -1.65 10.46 -2.24
CA SER A 374 -2.17 9.16 -2.67
C SER A 374 -3.42 8.78 -1.86
N LEU A 375 -4.39 8.13 -2.52
CA LEU A 375 -5.50 7.47 -1.84
C LEU A 375 -5.04 6.09 -1.36
N GLY A 376 -5.41 5.70 -0.13
CA GLY A 376 -5.05 4.38 0.42
C GLY A 376 -3.58 4.23 0.84
N ASP A 377 -2.72 5.20 0.54
CA ASP A 377 -1.30 5.24 0.89
C ASP A 377 -0.88 6.63 1.43
N SER A 378 0.23 6.68 2.17
CA SER A 378 0.74 7.91 2.79
C SER A 378 1.90 8.57 2.02
N PHE A 379 1.81 8.62 0.68
CA PHE A 379 2.78 9.30 -0.18
C PHE A 379 2.23 10.64 -0.71
N TRP A 380 3.16 11.50 -1.14
CA TRP A 380 2.84 12.70 -1.92
C TRP A 380 3.94 12.98 -2.93
N ILE A 381 3.54 13.60 -4.03
CA ILE A 381 4.42 13.96 -5.14
C ILE A 381 4.48 15.48 -5.30
N SER A 382 5.65 15.98 -5.67
CA SER A 382 5.91 17.38 -5.97
C SER A 382 6.92 17.50 -7.11
N ARG A 383 7.19 18.72 -7.58
CA ARG A 383 8.28 19.02 -8.51
C ARG A 383 9.31 19.92 -7.82
N THR A 384 10.58 19.80 -8.22
CA THR A 384 11.65 20.69 -7.70
C THR A 384 11.45 22.16 -8.11
N SER A 385 10.65 22.44 -9.15
CA SER A 385 10.12 23.77 -9.46
C SER A 385 8.64 23.70 -9.87
N PRO A 386 7.82 24.73 -9.61
CA PRO A 386 6.36 24.65 -9.73
C PRO A 386 5.83 24.14 -11.09
N ASN A 387 6.53 24.43 -12.19
CA ASN A 387 6.09 24.08 -13.56
C ASN A 387 7.15 23.31 -14.38
N ALA A 388 8.30 22.97 -13.77
CA ALA A 388 9.44 22.37 -14.47
C ALA A 388 10.33 21.60 -13.49
N GLY A 389 11.23 20.77 -14.01
CA GLY A 389 12.20 20.03 -13.21
C GLY A 389 11.72 18.67 -12.72
N ASP A 390 12.61 18.03 -11.97
CA ASP A 390 12.49 16.67 -11.47
C ASP A 390 11.25 16.45 -10.59
N PHE A 391 10.64 15.27 -10.71
CA PHE A 391 9.60 14.82 -9.80
C PHE A 391 10.22 14.33 -8.50
N VAL A 392 9.52 14.57 -7.40
CA VAL A 392 9.94 14.19 -6.06
C VAL A 392 8.77 13.56 -5.32
N VAL A 393 8.89 12.28 -5.01
CA VAL A 393 7.95 11.56 -4.14
C VAL A 393 8.54 11.47 -2.73
N CYS A 394 7.71 11.74 -1.72
CA CYS A 394 8.10 11.65 -0.32
C CYS A 394 7.09 10.83 0.50
N ASP A 395 7.56 10.32 1.64
CA ASP A 395 6.74 9.69 2.67
C ASP A 395 6.90 10.36 4.05
N ALA A 396 6.06 9.97 5.01
CA ALA A 396 6.06 10.52 6.38
C ALA A 396 7.29 10.12 7.20
N GLU A 397 8.10 9.16 6.73
CA GLU A 397 9.32 8.68 7.39
C GLU A 397 10.57 9.43 6.90
N GLY A 398 10.42 10.31 5.90
CA GLY A 398 11.52 11.08 5.32
C GLY A 398 12.18 10.41 4.10
N GLY A 399 11.58 9.34 3.57
CA GLY A 399 11.94 8.77 2.28
C GLY A 399 11.72 9.78 1.15
N ARG A 400 12.67 9.85 0.22
CA ARG A 400 12.65 10.76 -0.93
C ARG A 400 13.14 10.04 -2.18
N TRP A 401 12.30 9.98 -3.20
CA TRP A 401 12.63 9.45 -4.52
C TRP A 401 12.58 10.58 -5.55
N THR A 402 13.64 10.75 -6.32
CA THR A 402 13.74 11.78 -7.34
C THR A 402 13.75 11.15 -8.71
N TYR A 403 12.96 11.70 -9.64
CA TYR A 403 12.89 11.27 -11.02
C TYR A 403 13.15 12.46 -11.93
N ASP A 404 13.81 12.24 -13.07
CA ASP A 404 13.97 13.27 -14.08
C ASP A 404 12.61 13.68 -14.69
N ASP A 405 12.61 14.70 -15.52
CA ASP A 405 11.39 15.20 -16.18
C ASP A 405 10.76 14.20 -17.15
N SER A 406 11.50 13.19 -17.61
CA SER A 406 11.01 12.05 -18.38
C SER A 406 10.43 10.92 -17.52
N GLY A 407 10.56 11.01 -16.19
CA GLY A 407 10.04 10.02 -15.25
C GLY A 407 11.02 8.93 -14.86
N ARG A 408 12.31 9.01 -15.25
CA ARG A 408 13.34 8.02 -14.90
C ARG A 408 13.96 8.30 -13.55
N LEU A 409 14.23 7.24 -12.79
CA LEU A 409 14.79 7.36 -11.44
C LEU A 409 16.18 8.01 -11.46
N ARG A 410 16.36 9.08 -10.69
CA ARG A 410 17.67 9.71 -10.44
C ARG A 410 18.28 9.30 -9.12
N SER A 411 17.48 9.28 -8.05
CA SER A 411 17.99 8.95 -6.73
C SER A 411 16.93 8.50 -5.74
N LEU A 412 17.37 7.72 -4.75
CA LEU A 412 16.61 7.36 -3.56
C LEU A 412 17.40 7.81 -2.33
N SER A 413 16.72 8.33 -1.32
CA SER A 413 17.34 8.78 -0.07
C SER A 413 16.38 8.63 1.10
N ARG A 414 16.93 8.36 2.29
CA ARG A 414 16.23 8.38 3.59
C ARG A 414 16.74 9.50 4.49
N GLY A 415 17.53 10.43 3.94
CA GLY A 415 18.16 11.53 4.67
C GLY A 415 19.64 11.73 4.29
N PRO A 416 20.32 12.68 4.94
CA PRO A 416 21.72 12.98 4.67
C PRO A 416 22.62 11.75 4.79
N GLY A 417 23.52 11.51 3.83
CA GLY A 417 24.49 10.42 3.88
C GLY A 417 23.94 9.04 3.47
N THR A 418 22.71 8.96 2.97
CA THR A 418 22.02 7.71 2.56
C THR A 418 21.64 7.65 1.08
N THR A 419 21.99 8.68 0.32
CA THR A 419 21.53 8.85 -1.07
C THR A 419 22.22 7.85 -1.99
N VAL A 420 21.42 7.16 -2.78
CA VAL A 420 21.86 6.31 -3.89
C VAL A 420 21.38 6.94 -5.19
N PHE A 421 22.32 7.19 -6.10
CA PHE A 421 22.07 7.70 -7.44
C PHE A 421 21.95 6.53 -8.42
N CYS A 422 21.03 6.64 -9.36
CA CYS A 422 20.93 5.74 -10.51
C CYS A 422 21.52 6.45 -11.73
N GLU A 423 22.56 5.88 -12.33
CA GLU A 423 23.20 6.41 -13.54
C GLU A 423 22.67 5.67 -14.77
N TRP A 424 22.46 6.40 -15.86
CA TRP A 424 21.87 5.89 -17.10
C TRP A 424 22.83 6.07 -18.26
N ASP A 425 22.98 5.04 -19.09
CA ASP A 425 23.62 5.12 -20.40
C ASP A 425 22.56 4.96 -21.50
N GLY A 426 22.23 6.05 -22.18
CA GLY A 426 21.05 6.11 -23.03
C GLY A 426 19.75 5.86 -22.24
N ASP A 427 19.08 4.75 -22.54
CA ASP A 427 17.79 4.35 -21.97
C ASP A 427 17.91 3.23 -20.92
N VAL A 428 19.11 2.71 -20.67
CA VAL A 428 19.35 1.64 -19.69
C VAL A 428 20.13 2.13 -18.47
N ALA A 429 19.80 1.62 -17.29
CA ALA A 429 20.53 1.91 -16.08
C ALA A 429 21.90 1.21 -16.10
N SER A 430 22.97 1.97 -15.92
CA SER A 430 24.35 1.48 -16.00
C SER A 430 24.96 1.21 -14.62
N SER A 431 24.60 2.00 -13.61
CA SER A 431 25.15 1.83 -12.25
C SER A 431 24.22 2.38 -11.18
N LEU A 432 24.39 1.87 -9.96
CA LEU A 432 23.88 2.49 -8.73
C LEU A 432 25.05 2.96 -7.88
N VAL A 433 25.08 4.25 -7.53
CA VAL A 433 26.21 4.89 -6.82
C VAL A 433 25.74 5.47 -5.51
N HIS A 434 26.27 4.97 -4.39
CA HIS A 434 26.06 5.59 -3.09
C HIS A 434 26.82 6.92 -3.01
N GLU A 435 26.27 7.94 -2.35
CA GLU A 435 26.91 9.27 -2.24
C GLU A 435 28.30 9.25 -1.57
N ARG A 436 28.59 8.18 -0.81
CA ARG A 436 29.91 7.92 -0.19
C ARG A 436 30.88 7.15 -1.10
N GLY A 437 30.50 6.88 -2.34
CA GLY A 437 31.35 6.42 -3.44
C GLY A 437 31.48 4.91 -3.65
N ARG A 438 30.71 4.07 -2.94
CA ARG A 438 30.50 2.67 -3.32
C ARG A 438 29.52 2.60 -4.49
N HIS A 439 29.68 1.64 -5.38
CA HIS A 439 28.80 1.47 -6.54
C HIS A 439 28.57 -0.01 -6.86
N LEU A 440 27.49 -0.24 -7.62
CA LEU A 440 27.16 -1.49 -8.30
C LEU A 440 27.00 -1.19 -9.79
N ASP A 441 27.70 -1.94 -10.62
CA ASP A 441 27.63 -1.87 -12.08
C ASP A 441 26.62 -2.88 -12.60
N ILE A 442 25.83 -2.47 -13.60
CA ILE A 442 24.74 -3.25 -14.18
C ILE A 442 25.09 -3.58 -15.62
N THR A 443 25.09 -4.86 -15.97
CA THR A 443 25.36 -5.34 -17.32
C THR A 443 24.10 -5.90 -17.95
N TRP A 444 23.76 -5.37 -19.13
CA TRP A 444 22.62 -5.79 -19.92
C TRP A 444 23.05 -6.69 -21.08
N ASP A 445 22.16 -7.59 -21.48
CA ASP A 445 22.15 -8.17 -22.81
C ASP A 445 21.40 -7.21 -23.73
N ASP A 446 22.14 -6.59 -24.65
CA ASP A 446 21.64 -5.59 -25.59
C ASP A 446 20.55 -6.15 -26.53
N GLU A 447 20.62 -7.43 -26.90
CA GLU A 447 19.64 -8.04 -27.82
C GLU A 447 18.33 -8.39 -27.10
N ALA A 448 18.43 -8.90 -25.86
CA ALA A 448 17.27 -9.32 -25.07
C ALA A 448 16.67 -8.19 -24.21
N SER A 449 17.40 -7.09 -24.02
CA SER A 449 17.06 -6.03 -23.05
C SER A 449 16.78 -6.61 -21.66
N ARG A 450 17.73 -7.41 -21.17
CA ARG A 450 17.69 -8.08 -19.85
C ARG A 450 18.97 -7.85 -19.09
N ILE A 451 18.90 -7.77 -17.76
CA ILE A 451 20.09 -7.68 -16.92
C ILE A 451 20.70 -9.08 -16.77
N VAL A 452 21.93 -9.27 -17.25
CA VAL A 452 22.62 -10.56 -17.15
C VAL A 452 23.60 -10.63 -15.99
N GLU A 453 24.02 -9.47 -15.47
CA GLU A 453 24.96 -9.40 -14.36
C GLU A 453 24.84 -8.09 -13.60
N VAL A 454 25.02 -8.18 -12.27
CA VAL A 454 25.33 -7.04 -11.41
C VAL A 454 26.59 -7.35 -10.62
N SER A 455 27.52 -6.41 -10.59
CA SER A 455 28.78 -6.57 -9.87
C SER A 455 29.18 -5.28 -9.15
N GLY A 456 29.98 -5.40 -8.10
CA GLY A 456 30.45 -4.24 -7.38
C GLY A 456 30.95 -4.58 -6.00
N CYS A 457 31.86 -3.74 -5.49
CA CYS A 457 32.43 -3.91 -4.15
C CYS A 457 33.02 -5.31 -3.88
N GLY A 458 33.57 -5.96 -4.91
CA GLY A 458 34.18 -7.30 -4.82
C GLY A 458 33.19 -8.47 -4.89
N ARG A 459 31.91 -8.22 -5.18
CA ARG A 459 30.87 -9.25 -5.34
C ARG A 459 30.25 -9.21 -6.75
N ARG A 460 29.60 -10.31 -7.13
CA ARG A 460 29.00 -10.51 -8.45
C ARG A 460 27.77 -11.43 -8.35
N VAL A 461 26.75 -11.10 -9.13
CA VAL A 461 25.53 -11.90 -9.33
C VAL A 461 25.28 -12.03 -10.83
N VAL A 462 24.94 -13.23 -11.27
CA VAL A 462 24.69 -13.56 -12.69
C VAL A 462 23.28 -14.12 -12.83
N TYR A 463 22.58 -13.67 -13.87
CA TYR A 463 21.19 -14.00 -14.17
C TYR A 463 21.11 -14.78 -15.48
N SER A 464 20.40 -15.91 -15.47
CA SER A 464 20.24 -16.79 -16.64
C SER A 464 18.78 -16.89 -17.04
N TYR A 465 18.54 -16.86 -18.34
CA TYR A 465 17.22 -16.85 -18.95
C TYR A 465 17.05 -18.04 -19.89
N ASP A 466 15.80 -18.46 -20.09
CA ASP A 466 15.45 -19.37 -21.18
C ASP A 466 15.19 -18.63 -22.50
N GLU A 467 14.86 -19.39 -23.55
CA GLU A 467 14.56 -18.84 -24.89
C GLU A 467 13.34 -17.90 -24.91
N GLY A 468 12.45 -17.99 -23.91
CA GLY A 468 11.31 -17.09 -23.73
C GLY A 468 11.66 -15.79 -23.00
N GLY A 469 12.92 -15.60 -22.61
CA GLY A 469 13.37 -14.44 -21.83
C GLY A 469 12.88 -14.44 -20.39
N ARG A 470 12.54 -15.62 -19.85
CA ARG A 470 12.12 -15.83 -18.46
C ARG A 470 13.33 -16.16 -17.59
N LEU A 471 13.44 -15.55 -16.41
CA LEU A 471 14.52 -15.83 -15.49
C LEU A 471 14.37 -17.25 -14.91
N VAL A 472 15.39 -18.09 -15.09
CA VAL A 472 15.39 -19.49 -14.63
C VAL A 472 16.43 -19.77 -13.55
N GLU A 473 17.48 -18.95 -13.46
CA GLU A 473 18.51 -19.12 -12.44
C GLU A 473 19.20 -17.79 -12.09
N VAL A 474 19.46 -17.60 -10.80
CA VAL A 474 20.38 -16.58 -10.27
C VAL A 474 21.53 -17.27 -9.58
N ARG A 475 22.77 -16.84 -9.84
CA ARG A 475 23.99 -17.38 -9.22
C ARG A 475 24.83 -16.27 -8.60
N GLY A 476 25.39 -16.54 -7.43
CA GLY A 476 26.19 -15.58 -6.67
C GLY A 476 25.34 -14.84 -5.64
N GLY A 477 25.85 -13.70 -5.16
CA GLY A 477 25.15 -12.88 -4.17
C GLY A 477 25.19 -13.45 -2.74
N ASP A 478 24.47 -12.78 -1.84
CA ASP A 478 24.52 -13.07 -0.40
C ASP A 478 23.73 -14.33 -0.01
N GLY A 479 22.73 -14.73 -0.83
CA GLY A 479 21.83 -15.87 -0.58
C GLY A 479 22.22 -17.20 -1.27
N GLY A 480 23.26 -17.20 -2.11
CA GLY A 480 23.58 -18.36 -2.95
C GLY A 480 22.68 -18.48 -4.19
N ALA A 481 22.83 -19.58 -4.95
CA ALA A 481 22.08 -19.77 -6.18
C ALA A 481 20.59 -20.10 -5.94
N ARG A 482 19.71 -19.63 -6.83
CA ARG A 482 18.27 -19.95 -6.84
C ARG A 482 17.81 -20.30 -8.25
N ARG A 483 16.88 -21.24 -8.36
CA ARG A 483 16.28 -21.69 -9.62
C ARG A 483 14.77 -21.51 -9.61
N TYR A 484 14.23 -21.11 -10.76
CA TYR A 484 12.81 -20.83 -10.95
C TYR A 484 12.26 -21.70 -12.06
N ASP A 485 11.30 -22.55 -11.71
CA ASP A 485 10.58 -23.38 -12.66
C ASP A 485 9.25 -22.70 -13.02
N TRP A 486 9.01 -22.55 -14.32
CA TRP A 486 7.82 -21.94 -14.90
C TRP A 486 6.80 -23.00 -15.29
N ASP A 487 5.52 -22.64 -15.29
CA ASP A 487 4.44 -23.53 -15.68
C ASP A 487 4.49 -23.86 -17.18
N ASP A 488 3.72 -24.86 -17.62
CA ASP A 488 3.71 -25.32 -19.01
C ASP A 488 3.31 -24.20 -20.00
N ALA A 489 2.44 -23.27 -19.56
CA ALA A 489 2.04 -22.10 -20.35
C ALA A 489 3.11 -21.00 -20.33
N GLY A 490 4.04 -21.05 -19.38
CA GLY A 490 5.11 -20.07 -19.23
C GLY A 490 4.70 -18.73 -18.67
N SER A 491 3.56 -18.67 -17.99
CA SER A 491 2.95 -17.46 -17.47
C SER A 491 3.39 -17.17 -16.04
N VAL A 492 3.69 -18.21 -15.24
CA VAL A 492 3.96 -18.06 -13.81
C VAL A 492 5.07 -19.00 -13.32
N ILE A 493 5.88 -18.52 -12.37
CA ILE A 493 6.77 -19.35 -11.56
C ILE A 493 5.90 -20.20 -10.64
N TRP A 494 5.99 -21.52 -10.77
CA TRP A 494 5.27 -22.44 -9.89
C TRP A 494 6.19 -23.12 -8.89
N ARG A 495 7.51 -23.10 -9.08
CA ARG A 495 8.43 -23.74 -8.15
C ARG A 495 9.76 -22.98 -8.03
N ILE A 496 10.24 -22.86 -6.80
CA ILE A 496 11.54 -22.25 -6.47
C ILE A 496 12.39 -23.27 -5.73
N VAL A 497 13.67 -23.37 -6.13
CA VAL A 497 14.63 -24.29 -5.55
C VAL A 497 15.91 -23.56 -5.21
N ASP A 498 16.38 -23.73 -3.98
CA ASP A 498 17.64 -23.15 -3.53
C ASP A 498 18.88 -23.92 -4.03
N ALA A 499 20.06 -23.45 -3.66
CA ALA A 499 21.33 -24.04 -4.06
C ALA A 499 21.62 -25.42 -3.43
N ASP A 500 20.93 -25.80 -2.35
CA ASP A 500 21.04 -27.12 -1.72
C ASP A 500 20.03 -28.13 -2.33
N GLY A 501 19.12 -27.66 -3.19
CA GLY A 501 18.06 -28.46 -3.78
C GLY A 501 16.79 -28.52 -2.96
N VAL A 502 16.67 -27.70 -1.91
CA VAL A 502 15.44 -27.56 -1.12
C VAL A 502 14.42 -26.86 -1.98
N VAL A 503 13.22 -27.45 -2.05
CA VAL A 503 12.08 -26.83 -2.73
C VAL A 503 11.47 -25.84 -1.76
N GLU A 504 11.72 -24.55 -2.01
CA GLU A 504 11.28 -23.47 -1.13
C GLU A 504 9.76 -23.27 -1.25
N VAL A 505 9.23 -23.39 -2.46
CA VAL A 505 7.79 -23.27 -2.72
C VAL A 505 7.39 -24.11 -3.94
N GLU A 506 6.22 -24.73 -3.88
CA GLU A 506 5.48 -25.20 -5.07
C GLU A 506 4.05 -24.66 -5.04
N ASN A 507 3.68 -23.87 -6.05
CA ASN A 507 2.36 -23.27 -6.20
C ASN A 507 1.57 -23.95 -7.33
N THR A 508 0.25 -23.92 -7.21
CA THR A 508 -0.67 -24.13 -8.35
C THR A 508 -1.51 -22.87 -8.53
N TYR A 509 -1.92 -22.55 -9.74
CA TYR A 509 -2.66 -21.32 -10.04
C TYR A 509 -4.01 -21.60 -10.69
N ASP A 510 -4.96 -20.67 -10.52
CA ASP A 510 -6.17 -20.62 -11.34
C ASP A 510 -5.94 -19.84 -12.65
N GLU A 511 -6.95 -19.79 -13.52
CA GLU A 511 -6.91 -19.06 -14.80
C GLU A 511 -6.69 -17.53 -14.63
N ALA A 512 -6.91 -16.99 -13.43
CA ALA A 512 -6.67 -15.58 -13.11
C ALA A 512 -5.27 -15.33 -12.51
N GLY A 513 -4.42 -16.36 -12.43
CA GLY A 513 -3.06 -16.26 -11.89
C GLY A 513 -3.01 -16.20 -10.36
N ARG A 514 -4.09 -16.60 -9.66
CA ARG A 514 -4.13 -16.64 -8.19
C ARG A 514 -3.70 -18.01 -7.67
N VAL A 515 -2.95 -18.04 -6.57
CA VAL A 515 -2.50 -19.30 -5.96
C VAL A 515 -3.68 -20.11 -5.44
N CYS A 516 -3.87 -21.32 -5.95
CA CYS A 516 -4.88 -22.27 -5.45
C CYS A 516 -4.33 -23.14 -4.32
N THR A 517 -3.07 -23.55 -4.41
CA THR A 517 -2.38 -24.33 -3.38
C THR A 517 -0.92 -23.92 -3.32
N GLN A 518 -0.34 -24.00 -2.14
CA GLN A 518 1.09 -23.82 -1.91
C GLN A 518 1.62 -24.96 -1.04
N ARG A 519 2.74 -25.56 -1.46
CA ARG A 519 3.49 -26.51 -0.65
C ARG A 519 4.70 -25.82 -0.03
N SER A 520 4.80 -25.87 1.30
CA SER A 520 5.96 -25.36 2.05
C SER A 520 7.15 -26.32 1.99
N PRO A 521 8.37 -25.87 2.35
CA PRO A 521 9.54 -26.75 2.43
C PRO A 521 9.36 -27.91 3.41
N ALA A 522 8.61 -27.67 4.50
CA ALA A 522 8.28 -28.67 5.51
C ALA A 522 7.23 -29.69 5.04
N GLY A 523 6.58 -29.44 3.90
CA GLY A 523 5.71 -30.41 3.20
C GLY A 523 4.22 -30.18 3.37
N ARG A 524 3.78 -29.23 4.21
CA ARG A 524 2.36 -28.84 4.30
C ARG A 524 1.87 -28.31 2.96
N LEU A 525 0.70 -28.80 2.55
CA LEU A 525 -0.02 -28.32 1.38
C LEU A 525 -1.18 -27.44 1.83
N SER A 526 -0.99 -26.13 1.77
CA SER A 526 -2.02 -25.13 2.00
C SER A 526 -2.92 -25.01 0.77
N ARG A 527 -4.23 -24.93 0.97
CA ARG A 527 -5.27 -24.69 -0.03
C ARG A 527 -5.89 -23.32 0.19
N TYR A 528 -5.98 -22.52 -0.86
CA TYR A 528 -6.55 -21.17 -0.84
C TYR A 528 -7.96 -21.20 -1.45
N THR A 529 -8.90 -20.54 -0.79
CA THR A 529 -10.27 -20.34 -1.27
C THR A 529 -10.61 -18.86 -1.25
N TYR A 530 -10.70 -18.26 -2.43
CA TYR A 530 -11.08 -16.86 -2.59
C TYR A 530 -12.60 -16.71 -2.63
N ILE A 531 -13.15 -16.13 -1.58
CA ILE A 531 -14.58 -15.89 -1.39
C ILE A 531 -14.86 -14.41 -1.76
N PRO A 532 -15.92 -14.12 -2.52
CA PRO A 532 -16.30 -12.74 -2.82
C PRO A 532 -16.44 -11.91 -1.53
N GLY A 533 -15.89 -10.69 -1.54
CA GLY A 533 -15.93 -9.79 -0.37
C GLY A 533 -14.58 -9.50 0.26
N GLY A 534 -13.50 -9.78 -0.46
CA GLY A 534 -12.15 -9.70 0.11
C GLY A 534 -11.94 -10.73 1.20
N VAL A 535 -12.65 -11.87 1.14
CA VAL A 535 -12.52 -12.94 2.13
C VAL A 535 -11.73 -14.08 1.52
N THR A 536 -10.68 -14.51 2.19
CA THR A 536 -9.86 -15.64 1.74
C THR A 536 -9.72 -16.63 2.88
N GLU A 537 -10.04 -17.89 2.62
CA GLU A 537 -9.75 -18.98 3.55
C GLU A 537 -8.49 -19.71 3.09
N VAL A 538 -7.57 -19.98 4.01
CA VAL A 538 -6.42 -20.87 3.79
C VAL A 538 -6.47 -21.99 4.82
N SER A 539 -6.56 -23.20 4.31
CA SER A 539 -6.78 -24.42 5.07
C SER A 539 -5.92 -25.55 4.50
N ASP A 540 -5.90 -26.69 5.15
CA ASP A 540 -5.35 -27.88 4.52
C ASP A 540 -6.26 -28.38 3.39
N SER A 541 -5.79 -29.35 2.61
CA SER A 541 -6.58 -29.92 1.50
C SER A 541 -7.94 -30.51 1.92
N ASP A 542 -8.11 -30.90 3.19
CA ASP A 542 -9.35 -31.43 3.75
C ASP A 542 -10.24 -30.36 4.43
N GLY A 543 -9.80 -29.09 4.44
CA GLY A 543 -10.48 -27.97 5.08
C GLY A 543 -10.17 -27.80 6.57
N SER A 544 -9.31 -28.63 7.16
CA SER A 544 -8.87 -28.46 8.55
C SER A 544 -7.80 -27.37 8.69
N ARG A 545 -7.48 -26.98 9.94
CA ARG A 545 -6.51 -25.91 10.27
C ARG A 545 -6.76 -24.61 9.46
N ALA A 546 -8.04 -24.26 9.28
CA ALA A 546 -8.48 -23.16 8.44
C ALA A 546 -8.32 -21.81 9.15
N ASN A 547 -7.63 -20.89 8.50
CA ASN A 547 -7.62 -19.48 8.88
C ASN A 547 -8.42 -18.69 7.81
N THR A 548 -9.05 -17.59 8.21
CA THR A 548 -9.81 -16.71 7.33
C THR A 548 -9.27 -15.29 7.40
N TRP A 549 -8.89 -14.74 6.26
CA TRP A 549 -8.45 -13.37 6.08
C TRP A 549 -9.59 -12.54 5.48
N ILE A 550 -9.74 -11.32 5.97
CA ILE A 550 -10.80 -10.41 5.57
C ILE A 550 -10.14 -9.08 5.21
N ASN A 551 -10.37 -8.62 3.98
CA ASN A 551 -9.78 -7.44 3.39
C ASN A 551 -10.87 -6.42 3.02
N ASP A 552 -10.52 -5.14 3.03
CA ASP A 552 -11.36 -4.07 2.47
C ASP A 552 -11.18 -3.93 0.95
N ASP A 553 -11.93 -3.03 0.31
CA ASP A 553 -11.89 -2.82 -1.14
C ASP A 553 -10.56 -2.26 -1.67
N PHE A 554 -9.66 -1.82 -0.79
CA PHE A 554 -8.29 -1.43 -1.13
C PHE A 554 -7.30 -2.59 -0.97
N GLY A 555 -7.78 -3.80 -0.64
CA GLY A 555 -6.95 -4.98 -0.41
C GLY A 555 -6.25 -4.98 0.96
N ARG A 556 -6.58 -4.05 1.86
CA ARG A 556 -5.96 -3.96 3.20
C ARG A 556 -6.65 -4.95 4.13
N LEU A 557 -5.87 -5.70 4.90
CA LEU A 557 -6.34 -6.67 5.87
C LEU A 557 -7.06 -5.96 7.03
N ILE A 558 -8.35 -6.19 7.18
CA ILE A 558 -9.21 -5.67 8.25
C ILE A 558 -9.57 -6.71 9.31
N GLY A 559 -9.36 -8.00 9.03
CA GLY A 559 -9.60 -9.06 10.01
C GLY A 559 -8.91 -10.37 9.69
N VAL A 560 -8.60 -11.13 10.74
CA VAL A 560 -8.14 -12.52 10.65
C VAL A 560 -8.90 -13.34 11.68
N VAL A 561 -9.45 -14.48 11.27
CA VAL A 561 -10.00 -15.50 12.16
C VAL A 561 -9.10 -16.72 12.06
N ASP A 562 -8.57 -17.19 13.19
CA ASP A 562 -7.74 -18.41 13.21
C ASP A 562 -8.58 -19.69 13.29
N ALA A 563 -7.92 -20.84 13.16
CA ALA A 563 -8.53 -22.15 13.22
C ALA A 563 -9.25 -22.48 14.55
N ASP A 564 -8.94 -21.76 15.64
CA ASP A 564 -9.60 -21.92 16.94
C ASP A 564 -10.77 -20.92 17.11
N GLY A 565 -11.06 -20.10 16.10
CA GLY A 565 -12.11 -19.07 16.10
C GLY A 565 -11.69 -17.75 16.76
N GLY A 566 -10.41 -17.62 17.15
CA GLY A 566 -9.85 -16.37 17.65
C GLY A 566 -9.79 -15.31 16.56
N SER A 567 -10.27 -14.09 16.84
CA SER A 567 -10.37 -13.03 15.83
C SER A 567 -9.48 -11.84 16.16
N GLN A 568 -8.69 -11.38 15.19
CA GLN A 568 -7.99 -10.11 15.18
C GLN A 568 -8.73 -9.13 14.24
N ARG A 569 -8.79 -7.84 14.59
CA ARG A 569 -9.41 -6.80 13.74
C ARG A 569 -8.52 -5.58 13.58
N LEU A 570 -8.56 -4.96 12.41
CA LEU A 570 -7.78 -3.79 12.05
C LEU A 570 -8.70 -2.75 11.39
N ALA A 571 -8.44 -1.48 11.63
CA ALA A 571 -9.12 -0.39 10.93
C ALA A 571 -8.13 0.66 10.43
N TYR A 572 -8.43 1.24 9.29
CA TYR A 572 -7.59 2.23 8.62
C TYR A 572 -8.36 3.51 8.32
N ASP A 573 -7.64 4.62 8.22
CA ASP A 573 -8.19 5.84 7.65
C ASP A 573 -8.16 5.83 6.09
N ARG A 574 -8.62 6.93 5.49
CA ARG A 574 -8.67 7.10 4.02
C ARG A 574 -7.30 7.11 3.33
N TRP A 575 -6.21 7.25 4.09
CA TRP A 575 -4.83 7.31 3.60
C TRP A 575 -4.02 6.05 3.91
N GLY A 576 -4.67 4.96 4.31
CA GLY A 576 -3.97 3.68 4.56
C GLY A 576 -3.38 3.51 5.94
N ARG A 577 -3.53 4.49 6.85
CA ARG A 577 -2.87 4.44 8.16
C ARG A 577 -3.75 3.70 9.16
N ARG A 578 -3.16 2.78 9.92
CA ARG A 578 -3.88 1.96 10.89
C ARG A 578 -4.29 2.80 12.11
N VAL A 579 -5.59 3.00 12.30
CA VAL A 579 -6.17 3.80 13.39
C VAL A 579 -6.67 2.93 14.54
N MET A 580 -6.90 1.64 14.32
CA MET A 580 -7.28 0.69 15.37
C MET A 580 -6.69 -0.69 15.08
N SER A 581 -6.27 -1.38 16.13
CA SER A 581 -5.99 -2.81 16.12
C SER A 581 -6.58 -3.47 17.37
N GLN A 582 -7.32 -4.55 17.17
CA GLN A 582 -7.81 -5.42 18.22
C GLN A 582 -7.14 -6.79 18.07
N ASP A 583 -6.44 -7.26 19.10
CA ASP A 583 -5.83 -8.59 19.09
C ASP A 583 -6.84 -9.72 19.37
N ARG A 584 -6.39 -10.97 19.31
CA ARG A 584 -7.21 -12.17 19.56
C ARG A 584 -7.78 -12.26 20.97
N SER A 585 -7.19 -11.56 21.95
CA SER A 585 -7.71 -11.47 23.32
C SER A 585 -8.84 -10.43 23.45
N GLY A 586 -9.11 -9.67 22.39
CA GLY A 586 -10.05 -8.55 22.39
C GLY A 586 -9.43 -7.23 22.83
N SER A 587 -8.14 -7.18 23.14
CA SER A 587 -7.43 -5.98 23.59
C SER A 587 -7.27 -4.99 22.43
N VAL A 588 -7.67 -3.73 22.65
CA VAL A 588 -7.75 -2.70 21.60
C VAL A 588 -6.68 -1.63 21.78
N THR A 589 -5.96 -1.34 20.70
CA THR A 589 -5.08 -0.16 20.57
C THR A 589 -5.67 0.78 19.52
N VAL A 590 -5.68 2.08 19.81
CA VAL A 590 -6.18 3.13 18.89
C VAL A 590 -5.07 4.16 18.64
N SER A 591 -4.95 4.64 17.41
CA SER A 591 -3.92 5.62 17.00
C SER A 591 -4.54 6.78 16.22
N GLU A 592 -4.01 7.98 16.43
CA GLU A 592 -4.38 9.22 15.76
C GLU A 592 -3.18 9.76 14.97
N TYR A 593 -3.46 10.34 13.81
CA TYR A 593 -2.44 10.89 12.90
C TYR A 593 -2.81 12.30 12.45
N ASP A 594 -1.79 13.11 12.16
CA ASP A 594 -1.99 14.45 11.60
C ASP A 594 -2.24 14.43 10.08
N SER A 595 -2.39 15.59 9.45
CA SER A 595 -2.61 15.71 8.00
C SER A 595 -1.39 15.30 7.16
N ARG A 596 -0.19 15.19 7.77
CA ARG A 596 1.06 14.82 7.10
C ARG A 596 1.41 13.35 7.18
N GLY A 597 0.65 12.52 7.89
CA GLY A 597 1.00 11.09 8.01
C GLY A 597 1.49 10.67 9.38
N ARG A 598 1.85 11.62 10.24
CA ARG A 598 2.64 11.36 11.44
C ARG A 598 1.71 11.01 12.60
N MET A 599 2.08 9.99 13.38
CA MET A 599 1.30 9.59 14.57
C MET A 599 1.40 10.67 15.63
N VAL A 600 0.27 11.18 16.12
CA VAL A 600 0.21 12.22 17.16
C VAL A 600 -0.30 11.70 18.51
N ALA A 601 -1.03 10.59 18.50
CA ALA A 601 -1.42 9.90 19.72
C ALA A 601 -1.62 8.40 19.49
N SER A 602 -1.41 7.63 20.55
CA SER A 602 -1.80 6.22 20.65
C SER A 602 -2.33 5.93 22.05
N LEU A 603 -3.32 5.06 22.15
CA LEU A 603 -3.92 4.57 23.39
C LEU A 603 -3.86 3.05 23.39
N ASP A 604 -3.20 2.47 24.39
CA ASP A 604 -3.09 1.02 24.55
C ASP A 604 -4.28 0.42 25.34
N PRO A 605 -4.42 -0.91 25.40
CA PRO A 605 -5.52 -1.58 26.12
C PRO A 605 -5.51 -1.31 27.64
N ALA A 606 -4.36 -0.98 28.22
CA ALA A 606 -4.23 -0.65 29.62
C ALA A 606 -4.62 0.81 29.93
N GLY A 607 -4.96 1.61 28.91
CA GLY A 607 -5.31 3.02 29.03
C GLY A 607 -4.10 3.96 29.07
N VAL A 608 -2.89 3.45 28.79
CA VAL A 608 -1.68 4.27 28.65
C VAL A 608 -1.76 5.04 27.35
N ARG A 609 -1.71 6.37 27.45
CA ARG A 609 -1.74 7.27 26.30
C ARG A 609 -0.34 7.78 25.99
N THR A 610 0.14 7.53 24.78
CA THR A 610 1.36 8.12 24.25
C THR A 610 1.00 9.24 23.27
N THR A 611 1.54 10.44 23.43
CA THR A 611 1.37 11.55 22.47
C THR A 611 2.72 11.99 21.92
N MET A 612 2.76 12.28 20.62
CA MET A 612 3.97 12.66 19.91
C MET A 612 3.80 14.05 19.28
N SER A 613 4.81 14.90 19.44
CA SER A 613 4.88 16.23 18.81
C SER A 613 5.96 16.25 17.75
N TRP A 614 5.72 17.00 16.67
CA TRP A 614 6.58 17.04 15.49
C TRP A 614 6.88 18.49 15.08
N ASP A 615 8.05 18.74 14.50
CA ASP A 615 8.37 20.06 13.91
C ASP A 615 7.96 20.17 12.43
N GLU A 616 8.30 21.29 11.79
CA GLU A 616 7.98 21.58 10.39
C GLU A 616 8.76 20.71 9.39
N LEU A 617 9.85 20.07 9.84
CA LEU A 617 10.70 19.16 9.06
C LEU A 617 10.32 17.68 9.30
N ASP A 618 9.18 17.41 9.93
CA ASP A 618 8.69 16.06 10.22
C ASP A 618 9.61 15.27 11.16
N ARG A 619 10.24 15.95 12.12
CA ARG A 619 11.07 15.33 13.16
C ARG A 619 10.34 15.30 14.50
N LEU A 620 10.46 14.18 15.22
CA LEU A 620 9.84 13.97 16.52
C LEU A 620 10.48 14.87 17.58
N THR A 621 9.78 15.84 18.14
CA THR A 621 10.33 16.78 19.13
C THR A 621 9.99 16.40 20.57
N GLU A 622 8.90 15.65 20.78
CA GLU A 622 8.46 15.27 22.12
C GLU A 622 7.63 13.98 22.10
N VAL A 623 7.84 13.13 23.11
CA VAL A 623 6.98 11.99 23.44
C VAL A 623 6.52 12.12 24.88
N VAL A 624 5.21 12.07 25.11
CA VAL A 624 4.61 12.09 26.44
C VAL A 624 3.81 10.80 26.65
N VAL A 625 4.20 10.01 27.63
CA VAL A 625 3.48 8.81 28.07
C VAL A 625 2.70 9.17 29.34
N SER A 626 1.37 9.04 29.29
CA SER A 626 0.46 9.35 30.40
C SER A 626 -0.20 8.07 30.89
N TYR A 627 -0.10 7.80 32.19
CA TYR A 627 -0.68 6.62 32.81
C TYR A 627 -2.06 6.94 33.38
N PRO A 628 -3.05 6.03 33.23
CA PRO A 628 -4.36 6.24 33.80
C PRO A 628 -4.29 6.26 35.33
N ALA A 629 -5.13 7.08 35.95
CA ALA A 629 -5.33 7.05 37.40
C ALA A 629 -5.76 5.64 37.84
N PRO A 630 -5.29 5.13 38.99
CA PRO A 630 -5.86 3.91 39.56
C PRO A 630 -7.37 4.11 39.71
N ALA A 631 -8.15 3.09 39.33
CA ALA A 631 -9.60 3.15 39.38
C ALA A 631 -10.06 3.56 40.78
N GLY A 632 -10.75 4.71 40.89
CA GLY A 632 -11.46 5.08 42.10
C GLY A 632 -12.62 4.11 42.34
N HIS A 633 -12.99 3.89 43.60
CA HIS A 633 -14.23 3.18 43.92
C HIS A 633 -15.45 3.91 43.30
N GLU A 634 -16.48 3.13 42.95
CA GLU A 634 -17.65 3.52 42.13
C GLU A 634 -18.12 4.98 42.28
N GLY A 635 -18.25 5.67 41.14
CA GLY A 635 -18.96 6.95 41.04
C GLY A 635 -18.12 8.22 40.98
N VAL A 636 -16.78 8.13 40.95
CA VAL A 636 -15.89 9.30 40.77
C VAL A 636 -15.33 9.31 39.34
N PRO A 637 -15.42 10.41 38.57
CA PRO A 637 -14.79 10.49 37.25
C PRO A 637 -13.29 10.23 37.36
N ALA A 638 -12.72 9.51 36.40
CA ALA A 638 -11.30 9.20 36.35
C ALA A 638 -10.48 10.49 36.59
N ALA A 639 -9.64 10.47 37.63
CA ALA A 639 -8.79 11.60 37.96
C ALA A 639 -7.81 11.89 36.79
N ARG A 640 -7.26 13.11 36.76
CA ARG A 640 -6.13 13.48 35.89
C ARG A 640 -5.05 12.38 35.94
N PRO A 641 -4.33 12.12 34.82
CA PRO A 641 -3.30 11.08 34.76
C PRO A 641 -2.37 11.15 35.97
N THR A 642 -2.11 9.99 36.59
CA THR A 642 -1.39 9.87 37.88
C THR A 642 0.08 10.21 37.76
N SER A 643 0.66 9.97 36.59
CA SER A 643 2.04 10.29 36.27
C SER A 643 2.18 10.46 34.76
N THR A 644 3.16 11.28 34.36
CA THR A 644 3.52 11.48 32.95
C THR A 644 5.02 11.35 32.82
N ALA A 645 5.49 10.57 31.85
CA ALA A 645 6.89 10.50 31.46
C ALA A 645 7.06 11.30 30.16
N ARG A 646 8.03 12.21 30.10
CA ARG A 646 8.21 13.13 28.97
C ARG A 646 9.64 13.04 28.46
N THR A 647 9.79 12.64 27.20
CA THR A 647 11.08 12.67 26.49
C THR A 647 11.05 13.80 25.47
N ARG A 648 12.11 14.62 25.43
CA ARG A 648 12.24 15.73 24.46
C ARG A 648 13.46 15.55 23.58
N PHE A 649 13.32 15.92 22.32
CA PHE A 649 14.36 15.82 21.30
C PHE A 649 14.62 17.21 20.72
N SER A 650 15.90 17.56 20.56
CA SER A 650 16.33 18.73 19.81
C SER A 650 17.22 18.30 18.65
N TYR A 651 17.27 19.13 17.61
CA TYR A 651 17.98 18.86 16.36
C TYR A 651 18.82 20.07 15.94
N GLU A 652 19.85 19.85 15.13
CA GLU A 652 20.66 20.91 14.51
C GLU A 652 20.37 21.02 13.01
N GLY A 653 20.09 22.24 12.54
CA GLY A 653 19.80 22.50 11.13
C GLY A 653 18.65 21.65 10.59
N GLU A 654 18.87 21.05 9.40
CA GLU A 654 17.92 20.16 8.73
C GLU A 654 18.14 18.66 9.06
N CYS A 655 19.12 18.34 9.93
CA CYS A 655 19.43 16.97 10.29
C CYS A 655 18.22 16.29 10.95
N ARG A 656 17.94 15.04 10.58
CA ARG A 656 16.87 14.23 11.18
C ARG A 656 17.33 13.46 12.42
N ASP A 657 18.62 13.46 12.71
CA ASP A 657 19.18 12.84 13.90
C ASP A 657 19.20 13.81 15.10
N PRO A 658 18.72 13.40 16.29
CA PRO A 658 18.64 14.27 17.44
C PRO A 658 20.03 14.65 17.96
N SER A 659 20.25 15.94 18.25
CA SER A 659 21.46 16.47 18.90
C SER A 659 21.36 16.53 20.43
N LEU A 660 20.14 16.47 20.97
CA LEU A 660 19.89 16.40 22.41
C LEU A 660 18.64 15.55 22.68
N ILE A 661 18.74 14.64 23.64
CA ILE A 661 17.61 13.92 24.22
C ILE A 661 17.56 14.25 25.71
N ILE A 662 16.38 14.68 26.18
CA ILE A 662 16.08 14.84 27.61
C ILE A 662 15.10 13.73 27.99
N ASP A 663 15.52 12.82 28.87
CA ASP A 663 14.69 11.71 29.35
C ASP A 663 13.62 12.17 30.38
N PRO A 664 12.69 11.29 30.79
CA PRO A 664 11.65 11.63 31.76
C PRO A 664 12.14 12.07 33.16
N VAL A 665 13.36 11.71 33.55
CA VAL A 665 13.96 12.12 34.83
C VAL A 665 14.86 13.36 34.69
N GLY A 666 14.95 13.94 33.49
CA GLY A 666 15.73 15.14 33.18
C GLY A 666 17.18 14.86 32.78
N GLY A 667 17.56 13.59 32.63
CA GLY A 667 18.88 13.19 32.12
C GLY A 667 19.07 13.68 30.69
N ARG A 668 20.24 14.22 30.39
CA ARG A 668 20.56 14.88 29.11
C ARG A 668 21.60 14.07 28.34
N THR A 669 21.21 13.50 27.21
CA THR A 669 22.15 12.88 26.27
C THR A 669 22.38 13.83 25.11
N THR A 670 23.62 14.22 24.83
CA THR A 670 23.96 15.08 23.68
C THR A 670 24.67 14.28 22.60
N MET A 671 24.40 14.63 21.34
CA MET A 671 24.97 13.97 20.17
C MET A 671 25.44 15.00 19.16
N VAL A 672 26.58 14.73 18.53
CA VAL A 672 27.15 15.55 17.45
C VAL A 672 27.16 14.72 16.19
N TRP A 673 26.55 15.22 15.14
CA TRP A 673 26.41 14.56 13.84
C TRP A 673 27.17 15.33 12.77
N GLU A 674 27.76 14.60 11.82
CA GLU A 674 28.39 15.18 10.63
C GLU A 674 28.02 14.31 9.42
N ASN A 675 27.33 14.87 8.43
CA ASN A 675 26.89 14.17 7.21
C ASN A 675 26.18 12.82 7.47
N GLY A 676 25.27 12.80 8.45
CA GLY A 676 24.51 11.61 8.85
C GLY A 676 25.34 10.55 9.60
N LEU A 677 26.51 10.91 10.14
CA LEU A 677 27.35 10.04 10.96
C LEU A 677 27.46 10.59 12.38
N LEU A 678 27.15 9.77 13.39
CA LEU A 678 27.28 10.15 14.79
C LEU A 678 28.76 10.28 15.14
N ARG A 679 29.27 11.50 15.35
CA ARG A 679 30.68 11.77 15.69
C ARG A 679 30.96 11.67 17.18
N SER A 680 30.00 12.05 18.03
CA SER A 680 30.15 11.97 19.48
C SER A 680 28.80 11.79 20.15
N VAL A 681 28.76 11.02 21.24
CA VAL A 681 27.64 10.98 22.19
C VAL A 681 28.17 11.24 23.59
N THR A 682 27.45 12.02 24.37
CA THR A 682 27.71 12.23 25.81
C THR A 682 26.46 11.88 26.59
N ASP A 683 26.60 10.99 27.57
CA ASP A 683 25.49 10.54 28.41
C ASP A 683 25.10 11.58 29.49
N PRO A 684 24.01 11.36 30.25
CA PRO A 684 23.57 12.27 31.31
C PRO A 684 24.57 12.52 32.45
N VAL A 685 25.56 11.64 32.65
CA VAL A 685 26.60 11.81 33.69
C VAL A 685 27.89 12.43 33.14
N GLY A 686 27.92 12.78 31.85
CA GLY A 686 29.03 13.46 31.20
C GLY A 686 30.08 12.52 30.60
N VAL A 687 29.83 11.22 30.55
CA VAL A 687 30.72 10.26 29.89
C VAL A 687 30.50 10.31 28.39
N SER A 688 31.58 10.52 27.63
CA SER A 688 31.53 10.64 26.18
C SER A 688 32.17 9.45 25.44
N LEU A 689 31.61 9.16 24.26
CA LEU A 689 32.21 8.32 23.24
C LEU A 689 32.37 9.14 21.95
N THR A 690 33.50 9.00 21.28
CA THR A 690 33.75 9.60 19.95
C THR A 690 33.88 8.50 18.91
N TYR A 691 33.31 8.73 17.74
CA TYR A 691 33.30 7.78 16.63
C TYR A 691 34.05 8.36 15.43
N GLU A 692 34.82 7.51 14.77
CA GLU A 692 35.62 7.83 13.61
C GLU A 692 35.17 6.98 12.43
N TYR A 693 35.04 7.60 11.26
CA TYR A 693 34.56 6.93 10.06
C TYR A 693 35.54 7.10 8.89
N ASN A 694 35.57 6.13 7.99
CA ASN A 694 36.25 6.27 6.71
C ASN A 694 35.40 7.08 5.71
N ARG A 695 35.92 7.29 4.50
CA ARG A 695 35.21 8.01 3.42
C ARG A 695 33.91 7.34 2.95
N PHE A 696 33.74 6.04 3.19
CA PHE A 696 32.55 5.27 2.84
C PHE A 696 31.49 5.30 3.95
N GLY A 697 31.81 5.90 5.11
CA GLY A 697 30.93 5.96 6.28
C GLY A 697 30.99 4.71 7.16
N ASP A 698 31.97 3.82 7.00
CA ASP A 698 32.16 2.69 7.92
C ASP A 698 32.91 3.14 9.18
N LEU A 699 32.54 2.55 10.33
CA LEU A 699 33.05 2.91 11.65
C LEU A 699 34.46 2.35 11.88
N ILE A 700 35.51 3.18 11.74
CA ILE A 700 36.90 2.74 11.90
C ILE A 700 37.47 2.94 13.31
N GLY A 701 36.76 3.64 14.19
CA GLY A 701 37.23 3.91 15.54
C GLY A 701 36.12 4.28 16.53
N ILE A 702 36.23 3.77 17.75
CA ILE A 702 35.43 4.20 18.91
C ILE A 702 36.40 4.57 20.03
N VAL A 703 36.38 5.82 20.46
CA VAL A 703 37.24 6.35 21.53
C VAL A 703 36.38 6.61 22.77
N ASN A 704 36.73 5.97 23.88
CA ASN A 704 36.04 6.20 25.15
C ASN A 704 36.53 7.47 25.87
N ALA A 705 35.83 7.87 26.93
CA ALA A 705 36.17 9.05 27.72
C ALA A 705 37.59 9.02 28.35
N GLN A 706 38.21 7.84 28.46
CA GLN A 706 39.58 7.68 28.96
C GLN A 706 40.64 7.70 27.82
N GLY A 707 40.24 7.92 26.57
CA GLY A 707 41.11 7.92 25.39
C GLY A 707 41.44 6.54 24.84
N GLY A 708 40.86 5.47 25.40
CA GLY A 708 41.00 4.11 24.88
C GLY A 708 40.25 3.97 23.55
N ARG A 709 40.95 3.50 22.52
CA ARG A 709 40.44 3.43 21.14
C ARG A 709 40.26 1.98 20.67
N ALA A 710 39.03 1.59 20.39
CA ALA A 710 38.74 0.39 19.59
C ALA A 710 38.79 0.75 18.10
N SER A 711 39.21 -0.16 17.22
CA SER A 711 39.31 0.11 15.78
C SER A 711 38.92 -1.07 14.90
N PHE A 712 38.50 -0.75 13.68
CA PHE A 712 38.03 -1.72 12.69
C PHE A 712 38.67 -1.43 11.33
N ASP A 713 39.09 -2.48 10.63
CA ASP A 713 39.39 -2.41 9.20
C ASP A 713 38.31 -3.15 8.41
N TYR A 714 38.08 -2.72 7.17
CA TYR A 714 37.00 -3.23 6.33
C TYR A 714 37.52 -3.69 4.96
N ASP A 715 36.81 -4.63 4.36
CA ASP A 715 36.99 -4.96 2.94
C ASP A 715 36.20 -3.99 2.02
N GLN A 716 36.22 -4.25 0.71
CA GLN A 716 35.53 -3.40 -0.28
C GLN A 716 34.00 -3.41 -0.12
N ALA A 717 33.42 -4.51 0.39
CA ALA A 717 31.99 -4.66 0.65
C ALA A 717 31.54 -4.01 1.97
N GLY A 718 32.47 -3.48 2.77
CA GLY A 718 32.17 -2.85 4.05
C GLY A 718 31.99 -3.85 5.19
N ARG A 719 32.54 -5.07 5.06
CA ARG A 719 32.54 -6.08 6.12
C ARG A 719 33.81 -5.95 6.96
N PRO A 720 33.74 -6.06 8.31
CA PRO A 720 34.90 -5.89 9.18
C PRO A 720 35.87 -7.07 9.02
N VAL A 721 37.11 -6.83 8.60
CA VAL A 721 38.17 -7.85 8.49
C VAL A 721 39.08 -7.88 9.71
N THR A 722 39.10 -6.80 10.49
CA THR A 722 39.80 -6.74 11.77
C THR A 722 38.97 -6.00 12.81
N PHE A 723 39.19 -6.37 14.08
CA PHE A 723 38.72 -5.63 15.24
C PHE A 723 39.83 -5.58 16.28
N THR A 724 40.23 -4.37 16.70
CA THR A 724 41.23 -4.16 17.74
C THR A 724 40.57 -3.49 18.95
N THR A 725 40.68 -4.09 20.13
CA THR A 725 40.18 -3.50 21.38
C THR A 725 41.08 -2.33 21.82
N PRO A 726 40.62 -1.46 22.74
CA PRO A 726 41.47 -0.43 23.35
C PRO A 726 42.75 -0.97 24.01
N GLY A 727 42.74 -2.24 24.44
CA GLY A 727 43.91 -2.92 25.01
C GLY A 727 44.88 -3.50 23.96
N GLY A 728 44.61 -3.32 22.67
CA GLY A 728 45.43 -3.84 21.56
C GLY A 728 45.14 -5.29 21.19
N SER A 729 44.12 -5.93 21.76
CA SER A 729 43.72 -7.30 21.41
C SER A 729 43.08 -7.30 20.03
N LEU A 730 43.65 -8.06 19.10
CA LEU A 730 43.27 -8.06 17.69
C LEU A 730 42.55 -9.35 17.30
N THR A 731 41.32 -9.22 16.82
CA THR A 731 40.55 -10.28 16.17
C THR A 731 40.56 -10.06 14.65
N ARG A 732 40.67 -11.15 13.87
CA ARG A 732 40.59 -11.11 12.39
C ARG A 732 39.46 -11.98 11.88
N TYR A 733 38.84 -11.56 10.78
CA TYR A 733 37.76 -12.29 10.11
C TYR A 733 38.11 -12.56 8.65
N VAL A 734 37.76 -13.75 8.17
CA VAL A 734 37.87 -14.14 6.76
C VAL A 734 36.48 -14.50 6.27
N TYR A 735 36.13 -13.96 5.11
CA TYR A 735 34.83 -14.17 4.48
C TYR A 735 34.97 -14.99 3.19
N ASP A 736 33.93 -15.73 2.85
CA ASP A 736 33.79 -16.29 1.50
C ASP A 736 33.23 -15.26 0.51
N GLU A 737 33.08 -15.69 -0.75
CA GLU A 737 32.55 -14.88 -1.85
C GLU A 737 31.09 -14.44 -1.60
N ALA A 738 30.33 -15.19 -0.80
CA ALA A 738 28.91 -14.98 -0.53
C ALA A 738 28.63 -14.13 0.72
N GLY A 739 29.64 -13.49 1.33
CA GLY A 739 29.38 -12.64 2.50
C GLY A 739 29.70 -13.26 3.86
N ARG A 740 29.93 -14.58 3.94
CA ARG A 740 29.82 -15.35 5.19
C ARG A 740 31.18 -15.54 5.86
N VAL A 741 31.22 -15.47 7.20
CA VAL A 741 32.47 -15.65 7.97
C VAL A 741 32.87 -17.11 7.97
N VAL A 742 33.96 -17.45 7.29
CA VAL A 742 34.51 -18.82 7.25
C VAL A 742 35.66 -19.03 8.23
N SER A 743 36.28 -17.95 8.73
CA SER A 743 37.28 -18.04 9.79
C SER A 743 37.32 -16.80 10.68
N ARG A 744 37.57 -17.02 11.98
CA ARG A 744 37.87 -15.98 12.97
C ARG A 744 39.13 -16.35 13.73
N VAL A 745 40.08 -15.42 13.79
CA VAL A 745 41.29 -15.56 14.62
C VAL A 745 41.16 -14.64 15.82
N ASP A 746 41.11 -15.22 17.01
CA ASP A 746 41.00 -14.50 18.28
C ASP A 746 42.39 -13.96 18.72
N PRO A 747 42.45 -13.01 19.69
CA PRO A 747 43.70 -12.34 20.05
C PRO A 747 44.81 -13.23 20.59
N ASP A 748 44.47 -14.40 21.12
CA ASP A 748 45.40 -15.43 21.61
C ASP A 748 45.89 -16.37 20.50
N GLY A 749 45.47 -16.15 19.26
CA GLY A 749 45.79 -16.99 18.11
C GLY A 749 44.84 -18.18 17.91
N ALA A 750 43.81 -18.31 18.74
CA ALA A 750 42.78 -19.33 18.57
C ALA A 750 42.02 -19.13 17.26
N VAL A 751 41.94 -20.17 16.44
CA VAL A 751 41.29 -20.12 15.12
C VAL A 751 39.98 -20.88 15.18
N TRP A 752 38.88 -20.18 14.95
CA TRP A 752 37.57 -20.76 14.67
C TRP A 752 37.36 -20.81 13.17
N ALA A 753 36.73 -21.87 12.68
CA ALA A 753 36.31 -21.99 11.29
C ALA A 753 34.88 -22.49 11.17
N TRP A 754 34.20 -22.05 10.12
CA TRP A 754 32.82 -22.43 9.79
C TRP A 754 32.74 -22.86 8.33
N GLU A 755 32.00 -23.93 8.09
CA GLU A 755 31.70 -24.44 6.75
C GLU A 755 30.20 -24.26 6.47
N PHE A 756 29.86 -23.84 5.25
CA PHE A 756 28.47 -23.59 4.85
C PHE A 756 28.11 -24.42 3.63
N SER A 757 26.84 -24.80 3.51
CA SER A 757 26.28 -25.35 2.29
C SER A 757 26.22 -24.29 1.18
N PRO A 758 26.03 -24.67 -0.09
CA PRO A 758 25.78 -23.73 -1.18
C PRO A 758 24.68 -22.70 -0.88
N ALA A 759 23.59 -23.07 -0.21
CA ALA A 759 22.51 -22.15 0.19
C ALA A 759 22.79 -21.38 1.50
N GLY A 760 23.98 -21.50 2.08
CA GLY A 760 24.39 -20.73 3.26
C GLY A 760 24.01 -21.31 4.62
N ARG A 761 23.59 -22.57 4.67
CA ARG A 761 23.31 -23.26 5.94
C ARG A 761 24.62 -23.68 6.61
N LEU A 762 24.74 -23.53 7.93
CA LEU A 762 25.95 -23.90 8.68
C LEU A 762 26.09 -25.43 8.75
N THR A 763 27.11 -25.99 8.11
CA THR A 763 27.33 -27.46 8.07
C THR A 763 28.41 -27.94 9.03
N ALA A 764 29.35 -27.07 9.42
CA ALA A 764 30.33 -27.40 10.44
C ALA A 764 30.86 -26.18 11.20
N THR A 765 31.17 -26.38 12.47
CA THR A 765 31.99 -25.48 13.30
C THR A 765 33.22 -26.24 13.76
N ILE A 766 34.40 -25.64 13.58
CA ILE A 766 35.68 -26.21 13.98
C ILE A 766 36.29 -25.27 15.03
N ASP A 767 36.57 -25.82 16.20
CA ASP A 767 37.18 -25.08 17.31
C ASP A 767 38.71 -24.96 17.16
N PRO A 768 39.37 -24.14 18.00
CA PRO A 768 40.82 -23.92 17.95
C PRO A 768 41.68 -25.17 18.18
N TYR A 769 41.11 -26.24 18.72
CA TYR A 769 41.77 -27.53 18.94
C TYR A 769 41.54 -28.51 17.78
N GLY A 770 40.81 -28.10 16.73
CA GLY A 770 40.41 -28.92 15.60
C GLY A 770 39.20 -29.81 15.88
N ALA A 771 38.51 -29.60 17.01
CA ALA A 771 37.30 -30.34 17.34
C ALA A 771 36.16 -29.86 16.43
N ARG A 772 35.57 -30.80 15.67
CA ARG A 772 34.54 -30.51 14.66
C ARG A 772 33.16 -30.89 15.18
N SER A 773 32.25 -29.94 15.16
CA SER A 773 30.81 -30.17 15.28
C SER A 773 30.18 -30.04 13.89
N SER A 774 29.38 -30.99 13.46
CA SER A 774 28.72 -30.96 12.15
C SER A 774 27.20 -30.96 12.27
N VAL A 775 26.54 -30.35 11.28
CA VAL A 775 25.08 -30.28 11.16
C VAL A 775 24.70 -30.81 9.78
N GLU A 776 23.72 -31.71 9.75
CA GLU A 776 23.12 -32.23 8.52
C GLU A 776 21.69 -31.73 8.41
N TYR A 777 21.32 -31.31 7.21
CA TYR A 777 19.99 -30.80 6.90
C TYR A 777 19.18 -31.83 6.10
N GLY A 778 17.88 -31.90 6.37
CA GLY A 778 16.94 -32.74 5.63
C GLY A 778 16.49 -32.10 4.31
N PRO A 779 15.64 -32.79 3.53
CA PRO A 779 15.10 -32.29 2.26
C PRO A 779 14.31 -30.98 2.37
N SER A 780 13.77 -30.68 3.55
CA SER A 780 13.06 -29.43 3.86
C SER A 780 13.99 -28.26 4.22
N GLY A 781 15.30 -28.48 4.23
CA GLY A 781 16.28 -27.49 4.69
C GLY A 781 16.35 -27.32 6.20
N LEU A 782 15.57 -28.07 6.98
CA LEU A 782 15.59 -28.08 8.45
C LEU A 782 16.68 -29.03 8.98
N GLU A 783 17.24 -28.72 10.16
CA GLU A 783 18.27 -29.56 10.80
C GLU A 783 17.75 -30.97 11.05
N ALA A 784 18.34 -31.96 10.40
CA ALA A 784 18.02 -33.37 10.59
C ALA A 784 18.88 -33.99 11.70
N SER A 785 20.15 -33.60 11.78
CA SER A 785 21.03 -34.06 12.85
C SER A 785 22.18 -33.10 13.14
N SER A 786 22.68 -33.16 14.37
CA SER A 786 23.94 -32.55 14.78
C SER A 786 24.84 -33.57 15.46
N THR A 787 26.12 -33.54 15.10
CA THR A 787 27.16 -34.41 15.65
C THR A 787 28.19 -33.54 16.35
N ASP A 788 28.45 -33.84 17.62
CA ASP A 788 29.47 -33.13 18.39
C ASP A 788 30.89 -33.69 18.17
N PRO A 789 31.95 -33.07 18.71
CA PRO A 789 33.31 -33.51 18.47
C PRO A 789 33.67 -34.89 19.05
N LEU A 790 32.82 -35.46 19.91
CA LEU A 790 32.97 -36.82 20.44
C LEU A 790 32.24 -37.86 19.60
N GLY A 791 31.60 -37.46 18.50
CA GLY A 791 30.80 -38.32 17.62
C GLY A 791 29.41 -38.64 18.20
N ARG A 792 28.96 -37.89 19.20
CA ARG A 792 27.60 -38.06 19.76
C ARG A 792 26.61 -37.34 18.86
N VAL A 793 25.55 -38.04 18.47
CA VAL A 793 24.56 -37.56 17.51
C VAL A 793 23.26 -37.20 18.22
N ILE A 794 22.74 -36.02 17.94
CA ILE A 794 21.36 -35.60 18.21
C ILE A 794 20.63 -35.60 16.86
N SER A 795 19.45 -36.21 16.78
CA SER A 795 18.63 -36.17 15.56
C SER A 795 17.28 -35.53 15.83
N SER A 796 16.82 -34.69 14.91
CA SER A 796 15.56 -33.96 15.02
C SER A 796 14.60 -34.36 13.91
N THR A 797 13.32 -34.47 14.22
CA THR A 797 12.25 -34.61 13.22
C THR A 797 11.27 -33.47 13.35
N TRP A 798 10.73 -33.04 12.22
CA TRP A 798 9.85 -31.89 12.12
C TRP A 798 8.48 -32.33 11.62
N ASP A 799 7.42 -31.63 12.05
CA ASP A 799 6.09 -31.81 11.48
C ASP A 799 5.94 -31.06 10.14
N ASP A 800 4.77 -31.16 9.52
CA ASP A 800 4.48 -30.55 8.22
C ASP A 800 4.42 -29.01 8.26
N LEU A 801 4.26 -28.43 9.46
CA LEU A 801 4.32 -27.00 9.73
C LEU A 801 5.75 -26.50 9.99
N GLY A 802 6.74 -27.39 10.01
CA GLY A 802 8.12 -27.07 10.33
C GLY A 802 8.38 -26.89 11.83
N ASN A 803 7.47 -27.34 12.71
CA ASN A 803 7.70 -27.37 14.15
C ASN A 803 8.50 -28.61 14.55
N LEU A 804 9.31 -28.47 15.59
CA LEU A 804 10.09 -29.58 16.14
C LEU A 804 9.17 -30.63 16.77
N ALA A 805 9.05 -31.79 16.13
CA ALA A 805 8.16 -32.86 16.56
C ALA A 805 8.84 -33.82 17.56
N GLN A 806 10.12 -34.10 17.36
CA GLN A 806 10.90 -35.00 18.22
C GLN A 806 12.38 -34.67 18.16
N VAL A 807 13.08 -34.85 19.28
CA VAL A 807 14.54 -34.84 19.37
C VAL A 807 14.99 -36.16 19.95
N ARG A 808 15.91 -36.86 19.30
CA ARG A 808 16.55 -38.06 19.84
C ARG A 808 17.96 -37.71 20.32
N LEU A 809 18.22 -37.95 21.60
CA LEU A 809 19.50 -37.71 22.24
C LEU A 809 20.51 -38.84 21.92
N PRO A 810 21.82 -38.62 22.15
CA PRO A 810 22.85 -39.61 21.85
C PRO A 810 22.71 -40.94 22.62
N ASP A 811 22.02 -40.92 23.77
CA ASP A 811 21.72 -42.11 24.57
C ASP A 811 20.44 -42.84 24.14
N GLY A 812 19.79 -42.37 23.06
CA GLY A 812 18.61 -42.96 22.47
C GLY A 812 17.28 -42.50 23.07
N ARG A 813 17.28 -41.63 24.10
CA ARG A 813 16.06 -41.02 24.64
C ARG A 813 15.45 -40.02 23.66
N THR A 814 14.12 -39.89 23.70
CA THR A 814 13.33 -38.98 22.86
C THR A 814 12.48 -38.04 23.69
#